data_AF-A0A7C7XCG8-F1
#
_entry.id   AF-A0A7C7XCG8-F1
#
_cell.length_a   1.000
_cell.length_b   1.000
_cell.length_c   1.000
_cell.angle_alpha   90.00
_cell.angle_beta   90.00
_cell.angle_gamma   90.00
#
_symmetry.space_group_name_H-M   'P 1'
#
loop_
_entity.id
_entity.type
_entity.pdbx_description
1 polymer ?
#
loop_
_entity_poly.entity_id
_entity_poly.type
_entity_poly.pdbx_seq_one_letter_code
_entity_poly.pdbx_strand_id
1 'polypeptide(L)'
;MGDFSPVKAAVDAIAKGEVVIVVDAEDQDTGGDFICGAEKATPEAVNLVMSGRGEFYLAVLPDVAGRLQLAPMVNGNPTTRKMAQWTSIDHSSAPTGVTASERSTTVLSAVNAESHAGDFVRPGHVQPLLAKQGGVLRRAGHTEAAVDLARLAGLTPAGVLCEIIDELGKRASRQQLLQLAERHQLKIISIEALIAHRRLSEKLVQREAETVIPTRYGNFTLIVYSVTHENQEPLALVFGDLTDSSRAPLVRMHSSCFTGDLVNSLRCDCGDQLHMALEQISAEGAGALVYLLQEGRGIGLKHKIQAYALQDQGLDTVEANVALGFKADPRDYGIGIQILKDLGLSEVRLLTNNTKKLDALFSARGFGLTVVDQVPIISLPNEHNRRYLDTKREKMGHRLPGWDRSPSSIERLNHNAPNGPFAAAIFDFDGTISLFRRNWQEIMIPMMVGLLAECQSGESNDELHAVVEEFVMRLNGRQTIYQMIQLCDEIRKRGGAPHDPLVYKNQYHELLWAEVGSRVDSVEAGETDPETLRVPGAIQFLTALRARDVRLYLASGTDLKYVRREAEALGLTEYFEDRIYGALDDYKKFSKAKIIERLVGEIGDGERMVGFGDGFVEIEEVKKVGGLAVGVASNENERCGVNAWKRERLAQAGADWVVPDFCCFQEIIDSWAW
;
A
#
# COMPACT_ATOMS: atom_id res chain seq x y z
N MET A 1 -22.02 9.22 -1.42
CA MET A 1 -22.50 7.83 -1.55
C MET A 1 -23.98 7.69 -1.15
N GLY A 2 -24.79 8.77 -1.22
CA GLY A 2 -26.15 8.82 -0.65
C GLY A 2 -27.33 8.74 -1.62
N ASP A 3 -27.11 8.68 -2.94
CA ASP A 3 -28.19 8.92 -3.91
C ASP A 3 -28.74 7.65 -4.60
N PHE A 4 -28.10 6.49 -4.42
CA PHE A 4 -28.52 5.22 -5.06
C PHE A 4 -29.20 4.28 -4.05
N SER A 5 -30.19 3.53 -4.54
CA SER A 5 -30.85 2.48 -3.77
C SER A 5 -29.91 1.29 -3.55
N PRO A 6 -30.05 0.54 -2.43
CA PRO A 6 -29.42 -0.77 -2.30
C PRO A 6 -29.90 -1.72 -3.41
N VAL A 7 -28.99 -2.52 -3.97
CA VAL A 7 -29.34 -3.48 -5.05
C VAL A 7 -30.46 -4.41 -4.63
N LYS A 8 -30.47 -4.87 -3.38
CA LYS A 8 -31.55 -5.71 -2.83
C LYS A 8 -32.93 -5.05 -2.97
N ALA A 9 -33.04 -3.74 -2.76
CA ALA A 9 -34.32 -3.04 -2.91
C ALA A 9 -34.79 -3.00 -4.37
N ALA A 10 -33.87 -2.90 -5.34
CA ALA A 10 -34.20 -2.99 -6.76
C ALA A 10 -34.61 -4.42 -7.16
N VAL A 11 -33.94 -5.44 -6.61
CA VAL A 11 -34.33 -6.86 -6.81
C VAL A 11 -35.72 -7.12 -6.25
N ASP A 12 -36.02 -6.65 -5.03
CA ASP A 12 -37.34 -6.78 -4.41
C ASP A 12 -38.44 -6.05 -5.21
N ALA A 13 -38.12 -4.90 -5.82
CA ALA A 13 -39.01 -4.16 -6.70
C ALA A 13 -39.31 -4.95 -7.99
N ILE A 14 -38.28 -5.50 -8.64
CA ILE A 14 -38.42 -6.35 -9.83
C ILE A 14 -39.26 -7.60 -9.53
N ALA A 15 -39.07 -8.23 -8.37
CA ALA A 15 -39.87 -9.39 -7.94
C ALA A 15 -41.37 -9.07 -7.84
N LYS A 16 -41.73 -7.82 -7.49
CA LYS A 16 -43.10 -7.32 -7.43
C LYS A 16 -43.66 -6.88 -8.79
N GLY A 17 -42.85 -6.88 -9.85
CA GLY A 17 -43.21 -6.37 -11.17
C GLY A 17 -43.09 -4.85 -11.31
N GLU A 18 -42.40 -4.19 -10.38
CA GLU A 18 -42.13 -2.76 -10.46
C GLU A 18 -41.01 -2.47 -11.47
N VAL A 19 -40.97 -1.23 -11.97
CA VAL A 19 -39.90 -0.74 -12.86
C VAL A 19 -38.77 -0.14 -12.00
N VAL A 20 -37.52 -0.35 -12.40
CA VAL A 20 -36.35 0.27 -11.77
C VAL A 20 -35.54 1.05 -12.81
N ILE A 21 -34.69 1.96 -12.35
CA ILE A 21 -33.72 2.65 -13.19
C ILE A 21 -32.34 2.05 -12.96
N VAL A 22 -31.66 1.70 -14.05
CA VAL A 22 -30.26 1.27 -14.00
C VAL A 22 -29.41 2.26 -14.78
N VAL A 23 -28.27 2.64 -14.20
CA VAL A 23 -27.30 3.55 -14.83
C VAL A 23 -25.96 2.85 -15.05
N ASP A 24 -25.25 3.30 -16.08
CA ASP A 24 -23.84 2.97 -16.30
C ASP A 24 -22.94 3.55 -15.19
N ALA A 25 -21.68 3.13 -15.18
CA ALA A 25 -20.74 3.52 -14.14
C ALA A 25 -20.14 4.93 -14.37
N GLU A 26 -20.22 5.77 -13.33
CA GLU A 26 -19.50 7.00 -12.99
C GLU A 26 -19.29 8.15 -14.00
N ASP A 27 -19.55 8.00 -15.30
CA ASP A 27 -19.38 9.13 -16.23
C ASP A 27 -20.62 10.04 -16.26
N GLN A 28 -20.43 11.36 -16.27
CA GLN A 28 -21.54 12.32 -16.16
C GLN A 28 -22.43 12.35 -17.42
N ASP A 29 -21.93 11.82 -18.54
CA ASP A 29 -22.62 11.74 -19.84
C ASP A 29 -23.20 10.34 -20.16
N THR A 30 -23.16 9.41 -19.20
CA THR A 30 -23.77 8.08 -19.41
C THR A 30 -25.24 8.10 -19.03
N GLY A 31 -26.10 7.64 -19.95
CA GLY A 31 -27.55 7.55 -19.77
C GLY A 31 -27.97 6.45 -18.79
N GLY A 32 -29.27 6.18 -18.75
CA GLY A 32 -29.83 5.09 -17.96
C GLY A 32 -31.12 4.56 -18.56
N ASP A 33 -31.46 3.33 -18.19
CA ASP A 33 -32.60 2.61 -18.75
C ASP A 33 -33.64 2.33 -17.67
N PHE A 34 -34.92 2.44 -18.06
CA PHE A 34 -35.98 1.77 -17.32
C PHE A 34 -35.85 0.26 -17.53
N ILE A 35 -35.98 -0.52 -16.46
CA ILE A 35 -35.89 -1.98 -16.50
C ILE A 35 -37.05 -2.61 -15.71
N CYS A 36 -37.66 -3.65 -16.27
CA CYS A 36 -38.68 -4.47 -15.62
C CYS A 36 -38.47 -5.96 -15.95
N GLY A 37 -38.82 -6.87 -15.04
CA GLY A 37 -38.78 -8.32 -15.30
C GLY A 37 -39.81 -8.73 -16.34
N ALA A 38 -39.40 -9.45 -17.39
CA ALA A 38 -40.26 -9.74 -18.52
C ALA A 38 -41.48 -10.61 -18.15
N GLU A 39 -41.32 -11.53 -17.19
CA GLU A 39 -42.40 -12.35 -16.65
C GLU A 39 -43.51 -11.54 -15.93
N LYS A 40 -43.20 -10.30 -15.53
CA LYS A 40 -44.10 -9.40 -14.81
C LYS A 40 -44.44 -8.14 -15.62
N ALA A 41 -44.16 -8.12 -16.92
CA ALA A 41 -44.32 -6.95 -17.78
C ALA A 41 -45.81 -6.65 -18.08
N THR A 42 -46.56 -6.12 -17.11
CA THR A 42 -47.97 -5.71 -17.32
C THR A 42 -48.08 -4.55 -18.31
N PRO A 43 -49.26 -4.27 -18.89
CA PRO A 43 -49.44 -3.12 -19.77
C PRO A 43 -49.03 -1.78 -19.11
N GLU A 44 -49.26 -1.61 -17.82
CA GLU A 44 -48.88 -0.41 -17.06
C GLU A 44 -47.35 -0.29 -16.92
N ALA A 45 -46.68 -1.39 -16.57
CA ALA A 45 -45.22 -1.42 -16.46
C ALA A 45 -44.57 -1.18 -17.83
N VAL A 46 -45.07 -1.82 -18.88
CA VAL A 46 -44.61 -1.61 -20.26
C VAL A 46 -44.82 -0.17 -20.70
N ASN A 47 -45.96 0.45 -20.37
CA ASN A 47 -46.22 1.85 -20.69
C ASN A 47 -45.22 2.80 -19.99
N LEU A 48 -44.86 2.53 -18.73
CA LEU A 48 -43.84 3.29 -18.02
C LEU A 48 -42.45 3.11 -18.64
N VAL A 49 -42.05 1.87 -18.97
CA VAL A 49 -40.78 1.60 -19.67
C VAL A 49 -40.75 2.33 -21.03
N MET A 50 -41.84 2.29 -21.80
CA MET A 50 -41.97 3.02 -23.07
C MET A 50 -41.89 4.54 -22.90
N SER A 51 -42.27 5.10 -21.74
CA SER A 51 -42.12 6.54 -21.49
C SER A 51 -40.66 7.01 -21.40
N GLY A 52 -39.70 6.09 -21.41
CA GLY A 52 -38.28 6.41 -21.62
C GLY A 52 -38.02 7.09 -22.97
N ARG A 53 -38.91 6.90 -23.97
CA ARG A 53 -38.83 7.45 -25.34
C ARG A 53 -37.69 6.86 -26.19
N GLY A 54 -36.89 5.96 -25.65
CA GLY A 54 -35.97 5.12 -26.41
C GLY A 54 -36.66 3.95 -27.11
N GLU A 55 -35.83 3.08 -27.70
CA GLU A 55 -36.28 1.83 -28.32
C GLU A 55 -36.66 0.80 -27.24
N PHE A 56 -37.71 0.01 -27.48
CA PHE A 56 -38.22 -0.97 -26.51
C PHE A 56 -37.59 -2.34 -26.76
N TYR A 57 -36.73 -2.76 -25.84
CA TYR A 57 -36.00 -4.01 -25.97
C TYR A 57 -36.51 -5.09 -25.03
N LEU A 58 -36.36 -6.34 -25.45
CA LEU A 58 -36.53 -7.55 -24.64
C LEU A 58 -35.18 -8.27 -24.51
N ALA A 59 -34.53 -8.16 -23.37
CA ALA A 59 -33.30 -8.87 -23.07
C ALA A 59 -33.60 -10.34 -22.70
N VAL A 60 -32.95 -11.27 -23.41
CA VAL A 60 -33.13 -12.71 -23.21
C VAL A 60 -31.80 -13.47 -23.27
N LEU A 61 -31.81 -14.70 -22.75
CA LEU A 61 -30.69 -15.64 -22.86
C LEU A 61 -30.80 -16.51 -24.14
N PRO A 62 -29.71 -17.22 -24.53
CA PRO A 62 -29.66 -18.02 -25.76
C PRO A 62 -30.72 -19.12 -25.88
N ASP A 63 -31.21 -19.64 -24.77
CA ASP A 63 -32.28 -20.66 -24.73
C ASP A 63 -33.60 -20.12 -25.26
N VAL A 64 -34.02 -18.92 -24.84
CA VAL A 64 -35.23 -18.26 -25.36
C VAL A 64 -35.05 -17.91 -26.84
N ALA A 65 -33.89 -17.34 -27.21
CA ALA A 65 -33.60 -16.99 -28.60
C ALA A 65 -33.62 -18.21 -29.52
N GLY A 66 -33.08 -19.35 -29.06
CA GLY A 66 -33.12 -20.62 -29.77
C GLY A 66 -34.53 -21.20 -29.88
N ARG A 67 -35.29 -21.23 -28.78
CA ARG A 67 -36.68 -21.73 -28.76
C ARG A 67 -37.60 -20.97 -29.71
N LEU A 68 -37.45 -19.65 -29.75
CA LEU A 68 -38.24 -18.77 -30.62
C LEU A 68 -37.64 -18.63 -32.03
N GLN A 69 -36.57 -19.35 -32.34
CA GLN A 69 -35.85 -19.29 -33.64
C GLN A 69 -35.60 -17.85 -34.09
N LEU A 70 -35.16 -17.01 -33.17
CA LEU A 70 -34.79 -15.64 -33.50
C LEU A 70 -33.53 -15.69 -34.40
N ALA A 71 -33.34 -14.69 -35.25
CA ALA A 71 -32.12 -14.55 -36.05
C ALA A 71 -31.45 -13.19 -35.77
N PRO A 72 -30.11 -13.09 -35.87
CA PRO A 72 -29.43 -11.80 -35.84
C PRO A 72 -29.95 -10.88 -36.94
N MET A 73 -30.13 -9.58 -36.67
CA MET A 73 -30.60 -8.65 -37.70
C MET A 73 -29.57 -8.41 -38.82
N VAL A 74 -28.27 -8.53 -38.50
CA VAL A 74 -27.18 -8.33 -39.44
C VAL A 74 -26.15 -9.45 -39.28
N ASN A 75 -25.72 -10.03 -40.40
CA ASN A 75 -24.64 -11.02 -40.43
C ASN A 75 -23.28 -10.32 -40.33
N GLY A 76 -22.56 -10.55 -39.23
CA GLY A 76 -21.32 -9.85 -38.91
C GLY A 76 -21.60 -8.45 -38.36
N ASN A 77 -21.13 -8.16 -37.15
CA ASN A 77 -21.46 -6.91 -36.46
C ASN A 77 -20.26 -5.93 -36.53
N PRO A 78 -20.28 -4.90 -37.40
CA PRO A 78 -19.22 -3.90 -37.47
C PRO A 78 -19.30 -2.83 -36.35
N THR A 79 -20.25 -2.94 -35.42
CA THR A 79 -20.48 -1.92 -34.39
C THR A 79 -19.45 -1.99 -33.26
N THR A 80 -19.00 -0.81 -32.80
CA THR A 80 -18.06 -0.65 -31.67
C THR A 80 -18.69 -1.04 -30.32
N ARG A 81 -20.02 -0.91 -30.19
CA ARG A 81 -20.80 -1.40 -29.05
C ARG A 81 -21.42 -2.74 -29.43
N LYS A 82 -20.84 -3.84 -28.94
CA LYS A 82 -21.21 -5.25 -29.23
C LYS A 82 -22.63 -5.65 -28.76
N MET A 83 -23.68 -4.91 -29.12
CA MET A 83 -25.08 -5.26 -28.87
C MET A 83 -25.51 -6.30 -29.91
N ALA A 84 -25.97 -7.45 -29.43
CA ALA A 84 -26.49 -8.52 -30.28
C ALA A 84 -28.00 -8.30 -30.44
N GLN A 85 -28.39 -7.46 -31.42
CA GLN A 85 -29.78 -7.24 -31.80
C GLN A 85 -30.28 -8.32 -32.75
N TRP A 86 -31.49 -8.81 -32.49
CA TRP A 86 -32.12 -9.90 -33.23
C TRP A 86 -33.43 -9.41 -33.85
N THR A 87 -33.93 -10.13 -34.85
CA THR A 87 -35.15 -9.79 -35.58
C THR A 87 -36.29 -9.47 -34.62
N SER A 88 -36.93 -8.32 -34.81
CA SER A 88 -38.06 -7.89 -33.98
C SER A 88 -39.26 -8.82 -34.14
N ILE A 89 -40.06 -8.93 -33.09
CA ILE A 89 -41.21 -9.83 -33.00
C ILE A 89 -42.44 -9.11 -32.47
N ASP A 90 -43.60 -9.57 -32.89
CA ASP A 90 -44.89 -9.37 -32.22
C ASP A 90 -45.56 -10.72 -32.05
N HIS A 91 -46.40 -10.85 -31.01
CA HIS A 91 -47.28 -12.00 -30.91
C HIS A 91 -48.32 -11.98 -32.04
N SER A 92 -48.64 -13.14 -32.60
CA SER A 92 -49.56 -13.28 -33.74
C SER A 92 -50.98 -12.77 -33.48
N SER A 93 -51.37 -12.65 -32.21
CA SER A 93 -52.66 -12.08 -31.81
C SER A 93 -52.66 -10.56 -31.71
N ALA A 94 -51.51 -9.89 -31.83
CA ALA A 94 -51.42 -8.43 -31.72
C ALA A 94 -51.91 -7.78 -33.03
N PRO A 95 -52.95 -6.92 -32.99
CA PRO A 95 -53.45 -6.25 -34.19
C PRO A 95 -52.40 -5.41 -34.91
N THR A 96 -51.66 -4.60 -34.14
CA THR A 96 -50.60 -3.72 -34.68
C THR A 96 -49.25 -3.95 -34.01
N GLY A 97 -49.23 -4.41 -32.76
CA GLY A 97 -48.01 -4.59 -31.96
C GLY A 97 -47.48 -3.33 -31.26
N VAL A 98 -48.06 -2.16 -31.54
CA VAL A 98 -47.49 -0.87 -31.13
C VAL A 98 -47.84 -0.50 -29.69
N THR A 99 -49.03 -0.85 -29.22
CA THR A 99 -49.55 -0.41 -27.92
C THR A 99 -48.87 -1.13 -26.74
N ALA A 100 -48.89 -0.51 -25.56
CA ALA A 100 -48.31 -1.12 -24.37
C ALA A 100 -48.92 -2.50 -24.02
N SER A 101 -50.21 -2.68 -24.27
CA SER A 101 -50.90 -3.96 -24.05
C SER A 101 -50.47 -5.05 -25.04
N GLU A 102 -50.30 -4.71 -26.32
CA GLU A 102 -49.82 -5.65 -27.34
C GLU A 102 -48.34 -6.03 -27.12
N ARG A 103 -47.49 -5.06 -26.73
CA ARG A 103 -46.09 -5.34 -26.38
C ARG A 103 -45.98 -6.18 -25.12
N SER A 104 -46.82 -5.91 -24.12
CA SER A 104 -46.94 -6.74 -22.91
C SER A 104 -47.30 -8.19 -23.26
N THR A 105 -48.31 -8.39 -24.12
CA THR A 105 -48.70 -9.71 -24.62
C THR A 105 -47.53 -10.42 -25.31
N THR A 106 -46.80 -9.70 -26.16
CA THR A 106 -45.63 -10.22 -26.88
C THR A 106 -44.51 -10.64 -25.92
N VAL A 107 -44.18 -9.79 -24.95
CA VAL A 107 -43.13 -10.05 -23.95
C VAL A 107 -43.49 -11.26 -23.08
N LEU A 108 -44.70 -11.30 -22.52
CA LEU A 108 -45.17 -12.39 -21.66
C LEU A 108 -45.18 -13.72 -22.41
N SER A 109 -45.63 -13.72 -23.68
CA SER A 109 -45.60 -14.91 -24.52
C SER A 109 -44.16 -15.34 -24.84
N ALA A 110 -43.24 -14.39 -25.11
CA ALA A 110 -41.86 -14.74 -25.45
C ALA A 110 -41.15 -15.47 -24.30
N VAL A 111 -41.44 -15.10 -23.05
CA VAL A 111 -40.85 -15.74 -21.86
C VAL A 111 -41.64 -16.93 -21.32
N ASN A 112 -42.83 -17.20 -21.85
CA ASN A 112 -43.56 -18.42 -21.57
C ASN A 112 -42.82 -19.63 -22.16
N ALA A 113 -42.52 -20.64 -21.34
CA ALA A 113 -41.80 -21.84 -21.73
C ALA A 113 -42.55 -22.68 -22.79
N GLU A 114 -43.89 -22.59 -22.81
CA GLU A 114 -44.75 -23.32 -23.76
C GLU A 114 -44.86 -22.64 -25.14
N SER A 115 -44.40 -21.39 -25.26
CA SER A 115 -44.45 -20.67 -26.53
C SER A 115 -43.39 -21.16 -27.50
N HIS A 116 -43.73 -21.11 -28.78
CA HIS A 116 -42.91 -21.59 -29.88
C HIS A 116 -42.80 -20.53 -30.98
N ALA A 117 -41.86 -20.72 -31.90
CA ALA A 117 -41.55 -19.73 -32.94
C ALA A 117 -42.75 -19.30 -33.82
N GLY A 118 -43.76 -20.17 -33.95
CA GLY A 118 -44.99 -19.94 -34.72
C GLY A 118 -46.01 -19.03 -34.03
N ASP A 119 -45.88 -18.79 -32.73
CA ASP A 119 -46.72 -17.84 -31.98
C ASP A 119 -46.39 -16.37 -32.34
N PHE A 120 -45.29 -16.13 -33.07
CA PHE A 120 -44.75 -14.81 -33.33
C PHE A 120 -44.61 -14.51 -34.82
N VAL A 121 -44.91 -13.26 -35.18
CA VAL A 121 -44.67 -12.68 -36.51
C VAL A 121 -43.38 -11.86 -36.52
N ARG A 122 -42.75 -11.76 -37.69
CA ARG A 122 -41.47 -11.06 -37.91
C ARG A 122 -41.57 -10.24 -39.22
N PRO A 123 -41.16 -8.96 -39.26
CA PRO A 123 -40.75 -8.14 -38.11
C PRO A 123 -41.93 -7.80 -37.19
N GLY A 124 -41.63 -7.25 -36.02
CA GLY A 124 -42.62 -6.68 -35.08
C GLY A 124 -42.05 -5.47 -34.31
N HIS A 125 -42.59 -5.18 -33.14
CA HIS A 125 -42.31 -3.95 -32.37
C HIS A 125 -41.60 -4.18 -31.03
N VAL A 126 -41.36 -5.43 -30.65
CA VAL A 126 -40.46 -5.78 -29.54
C VAL A 126 -39.12 -6.21 -30.13
N GLN A 127 -38.03 -5.52 -29.77
CA GLN A 127 -36.68 -5.85 -30.25
C GLN A 127 -35.94 -6.77 -29.27
N PRO A 128 -35.69 -8.05 -29.61
CA PRO A 128 -34.92 -8.92 -28.74
C PRO A 128 -33.43 -8.54 -28.72
N LEU A 129 -32.86 -8.51 -27.52
CA LEU A 129 -31.42 -8.38 -27.26
C LEU A 129 -30.90 -9.66 -26.62
N LEU A 130 -29.82 -10.20 -27.18
CA LEU A 130 -29.17 -11.37 -26.60
C LEU A 130 -28.19 -10.95 -25.50
N ALA A 131 -28.51 -11.33 -24.26
CA ALA A 131 -27.62 -11.23 -23.12
C ALA A 131 -26.55 -12.33 -23.14
N LYS A 132 -25.36 -12.02 -22.62
CA LYS A 132 -24.31 -13.01 -22.40
C LYS A 132 -24.68 -13.90 -21.21
N GLN A 133 -24.50 -15.20 -21.36
CA GLN A 133 -24.51 -16.11 -20.22
C GLN A 133 -23.47 -15.66 -19.20
N GLY A 134 -23.85 -15.62 -17.92
CA GLY A 134 -23.08 -15.00 -16.85
C GLY A 134 -23.41 -13.53 -16.57
N GLY A 135 -24.20 -12.86 -17.42
CA GLY A 135 -24.75 -11.54 -17.12
C GLY A 135 -23.70 -10.43 -16.99
N VAL A 136 -23.90 -9.52 -16.03
CA VAL A 136 -23.06 -8.32 -15.86
C VAL A 136 -21.62 -8.67 -15.47
N LEU A 137 -21.38 -9.87 -14.96
CA LEU A 137 -20.04 -10.41 -14.70
C LEU A 137 -19.26 -10.65 -15.99
N ARG A 138 -19.97 -10.87 -17.11
CA ARG A 138 -19.39 -11.13 -18.44
C ARG A 138 -19.40 -9.91 -19.35
N ARG A 139 -20.43 -9.07 -19.25
CA ARG A 139 -20.54 -7.82 -19.99
C ARG A 139 -21.31 -6.80 -19.14
N ALA A 140 -20.64 -5.75 -18.68
CA ALA A 140 -21.26 -4.66 -17.94
C ALA A 140 -22.13 -3.82 -18.89
N GLY A 141 -23.41 -4.17 -19.02
CA GLY A 141 -24.38 -3.44 -19.84
C GLY A 141 -25.81 -3.64 -19.37
N HIS A 142 -26.70 -2.73 -19.79
CA HIS A 142 -28.11 -2.73 -19.38
C HIS A 142 -28.86 -4.01 -19.80
N THR A 143 -28.51 -4.60 -20.96
CA THR A 143 -29.06 -5.90 -21.40
C THR A 143 -28.79 -7.00 -20.39
N GLU A 144 -27.55 -7.12 -19.92
CA GLU A 144 -27.18 -8.07 -18.88
C GLU A 144 -27.81 -7.74 -17.53
N ALA A 145 -27.88 -6.46 -17.17
CA ALA A 145 -28.48 -6.02 -15.92
C ALA A 145 -29.97 -6.40 -15.84
N ALA A 146 -30.72 -6.27 -16.94
CA ALA A 146 -32.12 -6.68 -17.02
C ALA A 146 -32.31 -8.18 -16.73
N VAL A 147 -31.50 -9.03 -17.36
CA VAL A 147 -31.54 -10.49 -17.15
C VAL A 147 -31.12 -10.86 -15.74
N ASP A 148 -30.09 -10.21 -15.20
CA ASP A 148 -29.57 -10.51 -13.87
C ASP A 148 -30.49 -10.08 -12.74
N LEU A 149 -31.12 -8.91 -12.85
CA LEU A 149 -32.11 -8.45 -11.88
C LEU A 149 -33.31 -9.39 -11.84
N ALA A 150 -33.81 -9.84 -13.01
CA ALA A 150 -34.89 -10.81 -13.07
C ALA A 150 -34.48 -12.16 -12.43
N ARG A 151 -33.26 -12.64 -12.70
CA ARG A 151 -32.73 -13.87 -12.08
C ARG A 151 -32.63 -13.74 -10.55
N LEU A 152 -32.05 -12.64 -10.05
CA LEU A 152 -31.91 -12.39 -8.63
C LEU A 152 -33.27 -12.26 -7.92
N ALA A 153 -34.29 -11.79 -8.64
CA ALA A 153 -35.67 -11.70 -8.16
C ALA A 153 -36.41 -13.06 -8.17
N GLY A 154 -35.76 -14.15 -8.60
CA GLY A 154 -36.38 -15.47 -8.72
C GLY A 154 -37.35 -15.61 -9.89
N LEU A 155 -37.28 -14.71 -10.87
CA LEU A 155 -38.10 -14.73 -12.09
C LEU A 155 -37.33 -15.40 -13.24
N THR A 156 -38.04 -15.64 -14.34
CA THR A 156 -37.44 -16.02 -15.62
C THR A 156 -36.33 -15.02 -15.99
N PRO A 157 -35.10 -15.45 -16.36
CA PRO A 157 -33.96 -14.57 -16.66
C PRO A 157 -34.11 -13.78 -17.97
N ALA A 158 -35.10 -12.90 -18.02
CA ALA A 158 -35.45 -12.04 -19.12
C ALA A 158 -36.05 -10.73 -18.58
N GLY A 159 -35.78 -9.62 -19.26
CA GLY A 159 -36.24 -8.30 -18.83
C GLY A 159 -36.52 -7.38 -20.01
N VAL A 160 -37.42 -6.42 -19.82
CA VAL A 160 -37.65 -5.34 -20.77
C VAL A 160 -36.88 -4.10 -20.37
N LEU A 161 -36.37 -3.36 -21.36
CA LEU A 161 -35.59 -2.16 -21.11
C LEU A 161 -35.79 -1.09 -22.19
N CYS A 162 -35.61 0.17 -21.79
CA CYS A 162 -35.73 1.35 -22.66
C CYS A 162 -34.87 2.48 -22.12
N GLU A 163 -34.01 3.05 -22.98
CA GLU A 163 -33.16 4.21 -22.64
C GLU A 163 -34.03 5.44 -22.35
N ILE A 164 -33.68 6.18 -21.29
CA ILE A 164 -34.41 7.36 -20.84
C ILE A 164 -33.84 8.60 -21.52
N ILE A 165 -34.64 9.21 -22.39
CA ILE A 165 -34.35 10.43 -23.12
C ILE A 165 -35.00 11.60 -22.40
N ASP A 166 -34.33 12.75 -22.33
CA ASP A 166 -34.82 14.00 -21.76
C ASP A 166 -35.75 14.79 -22.71
N GLU A 167 -36.34 15.88 -22.23
CA GLU A 167 -37.29 16.71 -23.00
C GLU A 167 -36.67 17.40 -24.22
N LEU A 168 -35.34 17.53 -24.26
CA LEU A 168 -34.60 18.11 -25.36
C LEU A 168 -34.17 17.04 -26.38
N GLY A 169 -34.56 15.78 -26.19
CA GLY A 169 -34.17 14.67 -27.05
C GLY A 169 -32.74 14.18 -26.81
N LYS A 170 -32.09 14.57 -25.71
CA LYS A 170 -30.77 14.10 -25.30
C LYS A 170 -30.91 12.96 -24.30
N ARG A 171 -29.82 12.23 -24.04
CA ARG A 171 -29.78 11.24 -22.96
C ARG A 171 -30.01 11.93 -21.62
N ALA A 172 -30.87 11.38 -20.78
CA ALA A 172 -31.11 11.94 -19.46
C ALA A 172 -29.83 11.85 -18.62
N SER A 173 -29.43 12.98 -18.04
CA SER A 173 -28.29 13.06 -17.13
C SER A 173 -28.61 12.34 -15.82
N ARG A 174 -27.56 11.95 -15.09
CA ARG A 174 -27.67 11.31 -13.77
C ARG A 174 -28.58 12.08 -12.80
N GLN A 175 -28.50 13.41 -12.80
CA GLN A 175 -29.35 14.24 -11.93
C GLN A 175 -30.82 14.16 -12.34
N GLN A 176 -31.12 14.18 -13.64
CA GLN A 176 -32.48 14.02 -14.15
C GLN A 176 -33.03 12.63 -13.81
N LEU A 177 -32.20 11.59 -13.92
CA LEU A 177 -32.58 10.21 -13.56
C LEU A 177 -32.91 10.05 -12.07
N LEU A 178 -32.13 10.69 -11.19
CA LEU A 178 -32.41 10.72 -9.75
C LEU A 178 -33.73 11.44 -9.44
N GLN A 179 -33.98 12.59 -10.06
CA GLN A 179 -35.25 13.32 -9.92
C GLN A 179 -36.44 12.52 -10.45
N LEU A 180 -36.23 11.78 -11.55
CA LEU A 180 -37.25 10.91 -12.14
C LEU A 180 -37.55 9.72 -11.21
N ALA A 181 -36.51 9.09 -10.65
CA ALA A 181 -36.65 8.03 -9.67
C ALA A 181 -37.46 8.52 -8.46
N GLU A 182 -37.16 9.69 -7.92
CA GLU A 182 -37.91 10.28 -6.80
C GLU A 182 -39.37 10.55 -7.17
N ARG A 183 -39.61 11.22 -8.30
CA ARG A 183 -40.96 11.58 -8.78
C ARG A 183 -41.86 10.36 -8.96
N HIS A 184 -41.31 9.27 -9.51
CA HIS A 184 -42.04 8.03 -9.77
C HIS A 184 -41.86 6.98 -8.65
N GLN A 185 -41.17 7.32 -7.56
CA GLN A 185 -40.84 6.45 -6.43
C GLN A 185 -40.12 5.15 -6.83
N LEU A 186 -39.32 5.20 -7.91
CA LEU A 186 -38.58 4.05 -8.45
C LEU A 186 -37.26 3.86 -7.72
N LYS A 187 -36.78 2.61 -7.69
CA LYS A 187 -35.42 2.31 -7.25
C LYS A 187 -34.45 2.61 -8.37
N ILE A 188 -33.31 3.19 -8.02
CA ILE A 188 -32.22 3.51 -8.95
C ILE A 188 -30.91 2.89 -8.46
N ILE A 189 -30.24 2.14 -9.33
CA ILE A 189 -28.97 1.46 -9.03
C ILE A 189 -27.97 1.66 -10.17
N SER A 190 -26.68 1.40 -9.92
CA SER A 190 -25.67 1.33 -10.97
C SER A 190 -25.33 -0.12 -11.34
N ILE A 191 -24.88 -0.34 -12.57
CA ILE A 191 -24.34 -1.64 -13.02
C ILE A 191 -23.15 -2.05 -12.14
N GLU A 192 -22.31 -1.10 -11.74
CA GLU A 192 -21.18 -1.34 -10.83
C GLU A 192 -21.65 -1.90 -9.48
N ALA A 193 -22.70 -1.33 -8.89
CA ALA A 193 -23.28 -1.85 -7.65
C ALA A 193 -23.87 -3.25 -7.84
N LEU A 194 -24.51 -3.52 -9.00
CA LEU A 194 -25.05 -4.85 -9.32
C LEU A 194 -23.94 -5.90 -9.48
N ILE A 195 -22.83 -5.56 -10.15
CA ILE A 195 -21.65 -6.44 -10.27
C ILE A 195 -21.11 -6.75 -8.88
N ALA A 196 -20.88 -5.73 -8.06
CA ALA A 196 -20.39 -5.91 -6.69
C ALA A 196 -21.34 -6.78 -5.86
N HIS A 197 -22.66 -6.56 -5.99
CA HIS A 197 -23.66 -7.38 -5.30
C HIS A 197 -23.57 -8.85 -5.69
N ARG A 198 -23.58 -9.16 -6.99
CA ARG A 198 -23.48 -10.55 -7.49
C ARG A 198 -22.18 -11.21 -7.08
N ARG A 199 -21.05 -10.50 -7.18
CA ARG A 199 -19.73 -11.02 -6.76
C ARG A 199 -19.63 -11.32 -5.28
N LEU A 200 -20.51 -10.78 -4.45
CA LEU A 200 -20.50 -11.07 -3.03
C LEU A 200 -21.59 -12.07 -2.63
N SER A 201 -22.76 -12.04 -3.28
CA SER A 201 -23.91 -12.91 -2.95
C SER A 201 -23.85 -14.30 -3.59
N GLU A 202 -23.16 -14.47 -4.72
CA GLU A 202 -23.06 -15.74 -5.44
C GLU A 202 -21.72 -16.44 -5.17
N LYS A 203 -21.72 -17.78 -5.07
CA LYS A 203 -20.48 -18.56 -5.04
C LYS A 203 -19.92 -18.68 -6.46
N LEU A 204 -18.90 -17.89 -6.76
CA LEU A 204 -18.29 -17.80 -8.09
C LEU A 204 -16.97 -18.57 -8.19
N VAL A 205 -16.28 -18.79 -7.07
CA VAL A 205 -14.97 -19.47 -7.04
C VAL A 205 -15.10 -20.95 -6.71
N GLN A 206 -14.26 -21.78 -7.35
CA GLN A 206 -14.14 -23.21 -7.08
C GLN A 206 -12.65 -23.59 -7.02
N ARG A 207 -12.25 -24.39 -6.02
CA ARG A 207 -10.89 -24.94 -5.96
C ARG A 207 -10.73 -26.01 -7.05
N GLU A 208 -9.71 -25.86 -7.89
CA GLU A 208 -9.43 -26.80 -8.99
C GLU A 208 -8.29 -27.76 -8.64
N ALA A 209 -7.22 -27.24 -8.04
CA ALA A 209 -6.08 -28.05 -7.59
C ALA A 209 -5.36 -27.40 -6.41
N GLU A 210 -4.66 -28.23 -5.64
CA GLU A 210 -3.90 -27.82 -4.45
C GLU A 210 -2.60 -28.64 -4.38
N THR A 211 -1.49 -27.98 -4.02
CA THR A 211 -0.18 -28.62 -3.83
C THR A 211 0.69 -27.82 -2.87
N VAL A 212 1.75 -28.43 -2.33
CA VAL A 212 2.77 -27.72 -1.54
C VAL A 212 3.91 -27.29 -2.46
N ILE A 213 4.27 -26.01 -2.39
CA ILE A 213 5.40 -25.43 -3.12
C ILE A 213 6.48 -25.00 -2.11
N PRO A 214 7.69 -25.60 -2.17
CA PRO A 214 8.83 -25.11 -1.42
C PRO A 214 9.34 -23.81 -2.06
N THR A 215 9.45 -22.76 -1.25
CA THR A 215 10.00 -21.47 -1.66
C THR A 215 11.18 -21.08 -0.77
N ARG A 216 11.92 -20.02 -1.14
CA ARG A 216 12.94 -19.44 -0.26
C ARG A 216 12.38 -18.88 1.05
N TYR A 217 11.07 -18.67 1.12
CA TYR A 217 10.33 -18.20 2.29
C TYR A 217 9.67 -19.38 3.04
N GLY A 218 10.09 -20.62 2.80
CA GLY A 218 9.45 -21.81 3.36
C GLY A 218 8.35 -22.40 2.48
N ASN A 219 7.61 -23.35 3.05
CA ASN A 219 6.63 -24.16 2.33
C ASN A 219 5.26 -23.48 2.34
N PHE A 220 4.72 -23.20 1.14
CA PHE A 220 3.37 -22.68 0.97
C PHE A 220 2.47 -23.74 0.36
N THR A 221 1.22 -23.81 0.80
CA THR A 221 0.16 -24.49 0.04
C THR A 221 -0.31 -23.56 -1.07
N LEU A 222 -0.09 -23.95 -2.33
CA LEU A 222 -0.64 -23.26 -3.49
C LEU A 222 -1.99 -23.89 -3.86
N ILE A 223 -3.01 -23.06 -3.95
CA ILE A 223 -4.36 -23.42 -4.42
C ILE A 223 -4.64 -22.62 -5.68
N VAL A 224 -5.11 -23.30 -6.74
CA VAL A 224 -5.64 -22.65 -7.95
C VAL A 224 -7.16 -22.73 -7.96
N TYR A 225 -7.79 -21.61 -8.31
CA TYR A 225 -9.23 -21.48 -8.38
C TYR A 225 -9.68 -21.27 -9.83
N SER A 226 -10.87 -21.73 -10.18
CA SER A 226 -11.61 -21.26 -11.35
C SER A 226 -12.67 -20.23 -10.93
N VAL A 227 -13.04 -19.35 -11.86
CA VAL A 227 -14.10 -18.36 -11.66
C VAL A 227 -15.24 -18.60 -12.62
N THR A 228 -16.43 -18.81 -12.08
CA THR A 228 -17.64 -19.09 -12.86
C THR A 228 -17.92 -17.95 -13.83
N HIS A 229 -18.20 -18.30 -15.09
CA HIS A 229 -18.39 -17.36 -16.21
C HIS A 229 -17.15 -16.52 -16.57
N GLU A 230 -15.97 -16.77 -16.03
CA GLU A 230 -14.75 -16.04 -16.38
C GLU A 230 -13.64 -17.02 -16.75
N ASN A 231 -12.64 -16.58 -17.52
CA ASN A 231 -11.53 -17.42 -17.96
C ASN A 231 -10.26 -17.12 -17.14
N GLN A 232 -10.43 -16.74 -15.86
CA GLN A 232 -9.31 -16.40 -14.98
C GLN A 232 -9.11 -17.51 -13.94
N GLU A 233 -7.84 -17.72 -13.59
CA GLU A 233 -7.39 -18.73 -12.63
C GLU A 233 -6.61 -18.06 -11.49
N PRO A 234 -7.29 -17.38 -10.55
CA PRO A 234 -6.61 -16.76 -9.42
C PRO A 234 -6.00 -17.83 -8.48
N LEU A 235 -4.96 -17.44 -7.77
CA LEU A 235 -4.19 -18.34 -6.91
C LEU A 235 -4.25 -17.88 -5.46
N ALA A 236 -4.13 -18.82 -4.53
CA ALA A 236 -3.85 -18.53 -3.13
C ALA A 236 -2.58 -19.29 -2.69
N LEU A 237 -1.66 -18.56 -2.06
CA LEU A 237 -0.49 -19.09 -1.38
C LEU A 237 -0.75 -19.00 0.12
N VAL A 238 -0.89 -20.13 0.78
CA VAL A 238 -1.21 -20.23 2.21
C VAL A 238 0.01 -20.72 2.97
N PHE A 239 0.35 -20.06 4.07
CA PHE A 239 1.41 -20.45 4.98
C PHE A 239 0.82 -20.78 6.35
N GLY A 240 1.27 -21.89 6.94
CA GLY A 240 0.83 -22.35 8.25
C GLY A 240 -0.65 -22.76 8.31
N ASP A 241 -1.14 -22.93 9.54
CA ASP A 241 -2.54 -23.21 9.83
C ASP A 241 -3.29 -21.89 10.08
N LEU A 242 -4.24 -21.57 9.18
CA LEU A 242 -5.06 -20.37 9.29
C LEU A 242 -6.11 -20.44 10.42
N THR A 243 -6.31 -21.63 11.01
CA THR A 243 -7.30 -21.86 12.07
C THR A 243 -6.71 -21.76 13.48
N ASP A 244 -5.39 -21.86 13.61
CA ASP A 244 -4.69 -22.03 14.90
C ASP A 244 -4.10 -20.72 15.47
N SER A 245 -4.87 -19.63 15.48
CA SER A 245 -4.28 -18.30 15.78
C SER A 245 -4.92 -17.55 16.94
N SER A 246 -4.09 -17.16 17.92
CA SER A 246 -4.35 -16.14 18.93
C SER A 246 -4.49 -14.72 18.36
N ARG A 247 -4.16 -14.52 17.07
CA ARG A 247 -4.20 -13.24 16.34
C ARG A 247 -4.61 -13.48 14.89
N ALA A 248 -5.49 -12.64 14.33
CA ALA A 248 -5.95 -12.77 12.95
C ALA A 248 -4.79 -12.91 11.91
N PRO A 249 -4.91 -13.81 10.91
CA PRO A 249 -3.85 -14.04 9.91
C PRO A 249 -3.52 -12.82 9.07
N LEU A 250 -2.25 -12.70 8.66
CA LEU A 250 -1.80 -11.65 7.73
C LEU A 250 -2.11 -12.04 6.29
N VAL A 251 -2.77 -11.14 5.58
CA VAL A 251 -3.27 -11.39 4.24
C VAL A 251 -2.81 -10.33 3.26
N ARG A 252 -2.36 -10.77 2.08
CA ARG A 252 -2.02 -9.90 0.95
C ARG A 252 -2.93 -10.17 -0.24
N MET A 253 -3.71 -9.16 -0.66
CA MET A 253 -4.33 -9.13 -1.99
C MET A 253 -3.32 -8.61 -3.00
N HIS A 254 -2.73 -9.48 -3.82
CA HIS A 254 -1.76 -9.10 -4.84
C HIS A 254 -2.40 -9.08 -6.24
N SER A 255 -2.28 -7.97 -6.95
CA SER A 255 -2.67 -7.90 -8.37
C SER A 255 -1.44 -8.26 -9.21
N SER A 256 -1.56 -9.25 -10.07
CA SER A 256 -0.48 -9.73 -10.94
C SER A 256 0.18 -8.60 -11.72
N CYS A 257 1.50 -8.63 -11.79
CA CYS A 257 2.29 -7.67 -12.54
C CYS A 257 3.47 -8.40 -13.20
N PHE A 258 3.29 -8.94 -14.40
CA PHE A 258 4.32 -9.64 -15.17
C PHE A 258 5.67 -8.90 -15.16
N THR A 259 5.64 -7.60 -15.47
CA THR A 259 6.87 -6.79 -15.51
C THR A 259 7.57 -6.67 -14.16
N GLY A 260 6.82 -6.56 -13.06
CA GLY A 260 7.38 -6.40 -11.72
C GLY A 260 7.70 -7.75 -11.06
N ASP A 261 6.73 -8.66 -11.06
CA ASP A 261 6.75 -9.94 -10.35
C ASP A 261 7.68 -10.96 -11.01
N LEU A 262 7.76 -10.99 -12.35
CA LEU A 262 8.57 -11.98 -13.08
C LEU A 262 9.88 -11.41 -13.61
N VAL A 263 9.85 -10.20 -14.19
CA VAL A 263 11.02 -9.59 -14.86
C VAL A 263 11.76 -8.59 -13.96
N ASN A 264 11.32 -8.39 -12.71
CA ASN A 264 11.93 -7.45 -11.76
C ASN A 264 12.13 -6.02 -12.31
N SER A 265 11.12 -5.50 -13.02
CA SER A 265 11.17 -4.14 -13.54
C SER A 265 11.23 -3.10 -12.44
N LEU A 266 12.24 -2.23 -12.50
CA LEU A 266 12.44 -1.12 -11.57
C LEU A 266 11.41 0.01 -11.73
N ARG A 267 10.54 -0.02 -12.76
CA ARG A 267 9.51 1.01 -13.00
C ARG A 267 8.32 0.95 -12.04
N CYS A 268 8.16 -0.14 -11.30
CA CYS A 268 7.10 -0.31 -10.31
C CYS A 268 7.65 -1.02 -9.06
N ASP A 269 6.86 -1.02 -8.00
CA ASP A 269 7.13 -1.67 -6.71
C ASP A 269 6.45 -3.04 -6.56
N CYS A 270 5.83 -3.57 -7.62
CA CYS A 270 4.98 -4.76 -7.49
C CYS A 270 5.76 -6.01 -7.11
N GLY A 271 6.92 -6.25 -7.74
CA GLY A 271 7.78 -7.41 -7.44
C GLY A 271 8.33 -7.36 -6.02
N ASP A 272 8.82 -6.20 -5.60
CA ASP A 272 9.29 -5.99 -4.22
C ASP A 272 8.17 -6.27 -3.21
N GLN A 273 6.97 -5.72 -3.44
CA GLN A 273 5.82 -5.96 -2.56
C GLN A 273 5.35 -7.42 -2.56
N LEU A 274 5.49 -8.16 -3.67
CA LEU A 274 5.19 -9.59 -3.69
C LEU A 274 6.13 -10.34 -2.76
N HIS A 275 7.43 -10.07 -2.89
CA HIS A 275 8.48 -10.73 -2.11
C HIS A 275 8.43 -10.38 -0.62
N MET A 276 8.30 -9.09 -0.28
CA MET A 276 8.11 -8.64 1.09
C MET A 276 6.87 -9.26 1.73
N ALA A 277 5.77 -9.41 0.98
CA ALA A 277 4.56 -10.01 1.51
C ALA A 277 4.75 -11.49 1.85
N LEU A 278 5.40 -12.26 0.96
CA LEU A 278 5.68 -13.68 1.20
C LEU A 278 6.60 -13.87 2.41
N GLU A 279 7.61 -13.01 2.54
CA GLU A 279 8.54 -13.01 3.68
C GLU A 279 7.84 -12.70 5.00
N GLN A 280 7.04 -11.63 5.06
CA GLN A 280 6.29 -11.27 6.26
C GLN A 280 5.27 -12.34 6.64
N ILE A 281 4.53 -12.89 5.67
CA ILE A 281 3.58 -13.98 5.91
C ILE A 281 4.28 -15.21 6.49
N SER A 282 5.46 -15.56 5.94
CA SER A 282 6.26 -16.66 6.49
C SER A 282 6.75 -16.38 7.90
N ALA A 283 7.25 -15.16 8.17
CA ALA A 283 7.80 -14.78 9.47
C ALA A 283 6.74 -14.82 10.58
N GLU A 284 5.49 -14.51 10.25
CA GLU A 284 4.37 -14.59 11.20
C GLU A 284 3.86 -16.02 11.44
N GLY A 285 4.29 -17.00 10.64
CA GLY A 285 3.92 -18.40 10.80
C GLY A 285 2.52 -18.78 10.30
N ALA A 286 1.60 -17.81 10.10
CA ALA A 286 0.27 -18.05 9.54
C ALA A 286 -0.24 -16.88 8.69
N GLY A 287 -0.62 -17.14 7.44
CA GLY A 287 -1.16 -16.11 6.56
C GLY A 287 -1.41 -16.57 5.12
N ALA A 288 -1.95 -15.67 4.30
CA ALA A 288 -2.28 -15.98 2.91
C ALA A 288 -2.00 -14.83 1.95
N LEU A 289 -1.43 -15.15 0.79
CA LEU A 289 -1.34 -14.24 -0.35
C LEU A 289 -2.31 -14.71 -1.43
N VAL A 290 -3.27 -13.87 -1.82
CA VAL A 290 -4.14 -14.14 -2.97
C VAL A 290 -3.62 -13.37 -4.17
N TYR A 291 -3.27 -14.09 -5.22
CA TYR A 291 -2.73 -13.57 -6.46
C TYR A 291 -3.83 -13.50 -7.52
N LEU A 292 -4.32 -12.29 -7.78
CA LEU A 292 -5.38 -12.00 -8.73
C LEU A 292 -4.77 -11.62 -10.08
N LEU A 293 -5.23 -12.23 -11.17
CA LEU A 293 -4.71 -12.02 -12.54
C LEU A 293 -5.15 -10.67 -13.17
N GLN A 294 -4.87 -9.57 -12.47
CA GLN A 294 -5.31 -8.21 -12.78
C GLN A 294 -4.18 -7.34 -13.35
N GLU A 295 -3.52 -7.83 -14.39
CA GLU A 295 -2.42 -7.14 -15.04
C GLU A 295 -2.81 -5.72 -15.50
N GLY A 296 -1.88 -4.77 -15.33
CA GLY A 296 -2.08 -3.38 -15.74
C GLY A 296 -3.19 -2.67 -14.97
N ARG A 297 -3.56 -3.16 -13.78
CA ARG A 297 -4.79 -2.74 -13.05
C ARG A 297 -6.07 -3.23 -13.75
N GLY A 298 -6.03 -4.40 -14.39
CA GLY A 298 -7.19 -5.01 -15.04
C GLY A 298 -7.37 -4.68 -16.53
N ILE A 299 -6.51 -3.82 -17.10
CA ILE A 299 -6.53 -3.53 -18.56
C ILE A 299 -5.73 -4.56 -19.38
N GLY A 300 -4.96 -5.42 -18.72
CA GLY A 300 -4.15 -6.46 -19.35
C GLY A 300 -2.76 -5.98 -19.79
N LEU A 301 -1.88 -6.95 -20.07
CA LEU A 301 -0.46 -6.68 -20.37
C LEU A 301 -0.28 -5.78 -21.60
N LYS A 302 -0.99 -6.07 -22.69
CA LYS A 302 -0.90 -5.29 -23.94
C LYS A 302 -1.13 -3.80 -23.69
N HIS A 303 -2.24 -3.44 -23.03
CA HIS A 303 -2.58 -2.04 -22.79
C HIS A 303 -1.67 -1.40 -21.75
N LYS A 304 -1.17 -2.17 -20.78
CA LYS A 304 -0.12 -1.69 -19.87
C LYS A 304 1.15 -1.27 -20.62
N ILE A 305 1.62 -2.07 -21.57
CA ILE A 305 2.81 -1.73 -22.36
C ILE A 305 2.54 -0.50 -23.24
N GLN A 306 1.34 -0.37 -23.80
CA GLN A 306 0.93 0.86 -24.50
C GLN A 306 0.93 2.09 -23.56
N ALA A 307 0.47 1.92 -22.31
CA ALA A 307 0.50 2.99 -21.31
C ALA A 307 1.94 3.37 -20.94
N TYR A 308 2.86 2.41 -20.87
CA TYR A 308 4.29 2.70 -20.68
C TYR A 308 4.88 3.51 -21.83
N ALA A 309 4.54 3.18 -23.08
CA ALA A 309 5.00 3.93 -24.24
C ALA A 309 4.51 5.39 -24.22
N LEU A 310 3.31 5.65 -23.69
CA LEU A 310 2.80 7.00 -23.47
C LEU A 310 3.48 7.70 -22.29
N GLN A 311 3.83 6.95 -21.23
CA GLN A 311 4.59 7.50 -20.10
C GLN A 311 6.01 7.90 -20.49
N ASP A 312 6.64 7.14 -21.39
CA ASP A 312 7.94 7.48 -21.99
C ASP A 312 7.87 8.80 -22.79
N GLN A 313 6.68 9.23 -23.21
CA GLN A 313 6.41 10.51 -23.87
C GLN A 313 6.02 11.63 -22.88
N GLY A 314 6.06 11.35 -21.58
CA GLY A 314 5.89 12.35 -20.52
C GLY A 314 4.59 12.26 -19.73
N LEU A 315 3.61 11.45 -20.15
CA LEU A 315 2.36 11.26 -19.40
C LEU A 315 2.61 10.52 -18.09
N ASP A 316 1.78 10.74 -17.07
CA ASP A 316 1.77 9.86 -15.90
C ASP A 316 0.90 8.60 -16.10
N THR A 317 0.86 7.73 -15.10
CA THR A 317 0.10 6.46 -15.17
C THR A 317 -1.42 6.66 -15.30
N VAL A 318 -1.99 7.69 -14.69
CA VAL A 318 -3.43 8.01 -14.79
C VAL A 318 -3.72 8.57 -16.17
N GLU A 319 -2.94 9.56 -16.60
CA GLU A 319 -3.08 10.23 -17.90
C GLU A 319 -2.93 9.24 -19.05
N ALA A 320 -1.95 8.34 -18.98
CA ALA A 320 -1.75 7.31 -19.99
C ALA A 320 -2.95 6.34 -20.10
N ASN A 321 -3.55 5.95 -18.96
CA ASN A 321 -4.74 5.10 -18.97
C ASN A 321 -5.97 5.83 -19.55
N VAL A 322 -6.17 7.09 -19.18
CA VAL A 322 -7.26 7.92 -19.71
C VAL A 322 -7.09 8.14 -21.22
N ALA A 323 -5.87 8.41 -21.68
CA ALA A 323 -5.56 8.56 -23.11
C ALA A 323 -5.85 7.27 -23.92
N LEU A 324 -5.73 6.10 -23.28
CA LEU A 324 -6.10 4.81 -23.89
C LEU A 324 -7.58 4.46 -23.74
N GLY A 325 -8.40 5.35 -23.14
CA GLY A 325 -9.83 5.16 -22.96
C GLY A 325 -10.22 4.28 -21.76
N PHE A 326 -9.32 4.09 -20.80
CA PHE A 326 -9.57 3.28 -19.59
C PHE A 326 -9.77 4.15 -18.34
N LYS A 327 -10.52 3.61 -17.36
CA LYS A 327 -10.54 4.16 -16.00
C LYS A 327 -9.15 4.13 -15.38
N ALA A 328 -8.88 5.03 -14.44
CA ALA A 328 -7.59 5.08 -13.73
C ALA A 328 -7.28 3.77 -12.97
N ASP A 329 -8.31 3.11 -12.43
CA ASP A 329 -8.17 1.84 -11.71
C ASP A 329 -9.49 1.03 -11.74
N PRO A 330 -9.69 0.14 -12.72
CA PRO A 330 -10.91 -0.68 -12.85
C PRO A 330 -10.88 -1.99 -12.04
N ARG A 331 -9.93 -2.17 -11.11
CA ARG A 331 -9.80 -3.42 -10.36
C ARG A 331 -10.99 -3.66 -9.43
N ASP A 332 -11.41 -4.92 -9.37
CA ASP A 332 -12.44 -5.44 -8.45
C ASP A 332 -11.83 -6.50 -7.52
N TYR A 333 -12.19 -6.50 -6.25
CA TYR A 333 -11.62 -7.44 -5.26
C TYR A 333 -12.63 -8.50 -4.78
N GLY A 334 -13.83 -8.59 -5.39
CA GLY A 334 -14.88 -9.52 -4.97
C GLY A 334 -14.45 -10.99 -5.04
N ILE A 335 -13.72 -11.37 -6.09
CA ILE A 335 -13.15 -12.72 -6.23
C ILE A 335 -12.12 -13.01 -5.13
N GLY A 336 -11.25 -12.05 -4.81
CA GLY A 336 -10.28 -12.18 -3.72
C GLY A 336 -10.97 -12.39 -2.37
N ILE A 337 -12.05 -11.66 -2.11
CA ILE A 337 -12.86 -11.81 -0.88
C ILE A 337 -13.48 -13.23 -0.80
N GLN A 338 -14.00 -13.77 -1.89
CA GLN A 338 -14.53 -15.14 -1.90
C GLN A 338 -13.45 -16.18 -1.65
N ILE A 339 -12.24 -15.99 -2.19
CA ILE A 339 -11.11 -16.89 -1.92
C ILE A 339 -10.77 -16.86 -0.43
N LEU A 340 -10.67 -15.69 0.19
CA LEU A 340 -10.39 -15.60 1.64
C LEU A 340 -11.45 -16.33 2.49
N LYS A 341 -12.73 -16.24 2.12
CA LYS A 341 -13.78 -17.00 2.77
C LYS A 341 -13.65 -18.50 2.58
N ASP A 342 -13.33 -18.92 1.37
CA ASP A 342 -13.11 -20.33 1.05
C ASP A 342 -11.90 -20.89 1.81
N LEU A 343 -10.91 -20.06 2.14
CA LEU A 343 -9.82 -20.38 3.06
C LEU A 343 -10.26 -20.46 4.54
N GLY A 344 -11.53 -20.15 4.85
CA GLY A 344 -12.08 -20.20 6.21
C GLY A 344 -11.85 -18.94 7.03
N LEU A 345 -11.40 -17.84 6.43
CA LEU A 345 -11.07 -16.61 7.16
C LEU A 345 -12.32 -15.76 7.43
N SER A 346 -12.49 -15.35 8.69
CA SER A 346 -13.50 -14.37 9.12
C SER A 346 -12.90 -13.04 9.57
N GLU A 347 -11.64 -13.04 10.01
CA GLU A 347 -10.89 -11.86 10.40
C GLU A 347 -9.50 -11.89 9.78
N VAL A 348 -9.03 -10.74 9.28
CA VAL A 348 -7.72 -10.64 8.62
C VAL A 348 -7.02 -9.34 8.98
N ARG A 349 -5.68 -9.38 8.98
CA ARG A 349 -4.83 -8.20 8.94
C ARG A 349 -4.40 -7.99 7.51
N LEU A 350 -4.74 -6.85 6.92
CA LEU A 350 -4.54 -6.63 5.49
C LEU A 350 -3.22 -5.91 5.22
N LEU A 351 -2.34 -6.55 4.48
CA LEU A 351 -1.05 -6.00 4.05
C LEU A 351 -1.22 -5.10 2.81
N THR A 352 -1.49 -3.81 3.03
CA THR A 352 -1.80 -2.85 1.97
C THR A 352 -1.49 -1.40 2.32
N ASN A 353 -1.10 -0.63 1.29
CA ASN A 353 -1.02 0.84 1.32
C ASN A 353 -2.19 1.51 0.58
N ASN A 354 -3.03 0.71 -0.07
CA ASN A 354 -4.10 1.18 -0.93
C ASN A 354 -5.42 1.23 -0.14
N THR A 355 -6.00 2.43 -0.06
CA THR A 355 -7.28 2.72 0.61
C THR A 355 -8.46 2.06 -0.07
N LYS A 356 -8.51 2.00 -1.41
CA LYS A 356 -9.57 1.26 -2.13
C LYS A 356 -9.61 -0.23 -1.81
N LYS A 357 -8.46 -0.88 -1.57
CA LYS A 357 -8.44 -2.29 -1.11
C LYS A 357 -9.10 -2.44 0.25
N LEU A 358 -8.85 -1.48 1.15
CA LEU A 358 -9.52 -1.44 2.45
C LEU A 358 -11.02 -1.20 2.28
N ASP A 359 -11.43 -0.23 1.47
CA ASP A 359 -12.86 0.07 1.27
C ASP A 359 -13.63 -1.12 0.68
N ALA A 360 -13.03 -1.84 -0.29
CA ALA A 360 -13.59 -3.07 -0.85
C ALA A 360 -13.77 -4.16 0.21
N LEU A 361 -12.77 -4.35 1.09
CA LEU A 361 -12.83 -5.33 2.17
C LEU A 361 -13.70 -4.88 3.36
N PHE A 362 -13.81 -3.58 3.63
CA PHE A 362 -14.73 -3.05 4.64
C PHE A 362 -16.18 -3.18 4.18
N SER A 363 -16.44 -3.03 2.89
CA SER A 363 -17.74 -3.33 2.27
C SER A 363 -18.08 -4.84 2.37
N ALA A 364 -17.08 -5.69 2.59
CA ALA A 364 -17.25 -7.12 2.82
C ALA A 364 -17.64 -7.50 4.26
N ARG A 365 -17.78 -6.54 5.20
CA ARG A 365 -18.28 -6.83 6.57
C ARG A 365 -19.64 -7.54 6.55
N GLY A 366 -20.52 -7.18 5.61
CA GLY A 366 -21.81 -7.85 5.40
C GLY A 366 -21.70 -9.30 4.90
N PHE A 367 -20.48 -9.74 4.60
CA PHE A 367 -20.15 -11.07 4.15
C PHE A 367 -19.39 -11.86 5.22
N GLY A 368 -19.18 -11.34 6.44
CA GLY A 368 -18.54 -12.11 7.50
C GLY A 368 -17.01 -12.22 7.36
N LEU A 369 -16.40 -11.27 6.64
CA LEU A 369 -14.96 -11.04 6.64
C LEU A 369 -14.69 -9.63 7.18
N THR A 370 -13.85 -9.53 8.22
CA THR A 370 -13.52 -8.26 8.88
C THR A 370 -12.02 -7.99 8.78
N VAL A 371 -11.66 -6.80 8.32
CA VAL A 371 -10.27 -6.32 8.42
C VAL A 371 -10.09 -5.73 9.82
N VAL A 372 -9.28 -6.39 10.65
CA VAL A 372 -9.02 -5.98 12.04
C VAL A 372 -7.77 -5.10 12.17
N ASP A 373 -6.88 -5.13 11.18
CA ASP A 373 -5.67 -4.31 11.15
C ASP A 373 -5.26 -4.01 9.70
N GLN A 374 -4.63 -2.85 9.48
CA GLN A 374 -3.98 -2.50 8.21
C GLN A 374 -2.47 -2.47 8.43
N VAL A 375 -1.77 -3.42 7.84
CA VAL A 375 -0.30 -3.49 7.90
C VAL A 375 0.28 -2.81 6.65
N PRO A 376 1.14 -1.78 6.78
CA PRO A 376 1.80 -1.16 5.63
C PRO A 376 2.81 -2.10 4.95
N ILE A 377 3.03 -1.91 3.65
CA ILE A 377 4.03 -2.65 2.87
C ILE A 377 4.77 -1.74 1.89
N ILE A 378 5.92 -1.23 2.29
CA ILE A 378 6.61 -0.16 1.57
C ILE A 378 7.97 -0.66 1.11
N SER A 379 8.17 -0.77 -0.20
CA SER A 379 9.48 -1.07 -0.76
C SER A 379 10.34 0.19 -0.82
N LEU A 380 11.67 -0.01 -0.89
CA LEU A 380 12.59 1.10 -1.10
C LEU A 380 12.40 1.67 -2.52
N PRO A 381 12.20 2.99 -2.67
CA PRO A 381 12.10 3.60 -3.99
C PRO A 381 13.46 3.57 -4.69
N ASN A 382 13.43 3.53 -6.01
CA ASN A 382 14.58 3.72 -6.87
C ASN A 382 14.32 4.89 -7.84
N GLU A 383 15.33 5.28 -8.60
CA GLU A 383 15.24 6.41 -9.53
C GLU A 383 14.13 6.25 -10.58
N HIS A 384 13.76 5.03 -10.95
CA HIS A 384 12.79 4.74 -12.02
C HIS A 384 11.34 4.66 -11.53
N ASN A 385 11.07 4.23 -10.29
CA ASN A 385 9.70 4.11 -9.77
C ASN A 385 9.25 5.30 -8.91
N ARG A 386 10.13 6.26 -8.61
CA ARG A 386 9.80 7.37 -7.72
C ARG A 386 8.58 8.18 -8.16
N ARG A 387 8.58 8.66 -9.42
CA ARG A 387 7.46 9.38 -10.02
C ARG A 387 6.16 8.56 -10.01
N TYR A 388 6.26 7.24 -10.21
CA TYR A 388 5.13 6.33 -10.18
C TYR A 388 4.52 6.20 -8.77
N LEU A 389 5.36 6.11 -7.74
CA LEU A 389 4.93 6.05 -6.35
C LEU A 389 4.39 7.40 -5.84
N ASP A 390 4.97 8.53 -6.25
CA ASP A 390 4.44 9.88 -5.99
C ASP A 390 3.02 10.01 -6.56
N THR A 391 2.83 9.57 -7.80
CA THR A 391 1.51 9.53 -8.46
C THR A 391 0.50 8.68 -7.67
N LYS A 392 0.92 7.54 -7.12
CA LYS A 392 0.04 6.69 -6.28
C LYS A 392 -0.42 7.42 -5.01
N ARG A 393 0.47 8.16 -4.36
CA ARG A 393 0.12 8.97 -3.18
C ARG A 393 -0.85 10.08 -3.58
N GLU A 394 -0.42 10.93 -4.50
CA GLU A 394 -1.06 12.22 -4.79
C GLU A 394 -2.38 12.07 -5.54
N LYS A 395 -2.41 11.18 -6.54
CA LYS A 395 -3.58 11.02 -7.43
C LYS A 395 -4.44 9.80 -7.11
N MET A 396 -3.91 8.81 -6.39
CA MET A 396 -4.64 7.55 -6.11
C MET A 396 -4.95 7.31 -4.63
N GLY A 397 -4.60 8.25 -3.74
CA GLY A 397 -4.95 8.20 -2.33
C GLY A 397 -4.28 7.07 -1.54
N HIS A 398 -3.14 6.55 -2.02
CA HIS A 398 -2.36 5.56 -1.27
C HIS A 398 -1.75 6.20 -0.02
N ARG A 399 -1.85 5.51 1.12
CA ARG A 399 -1.13 5.87 2.35
C ARG A 399 0.20 5.16 2.34
N LEU A 400 1.28 5.94 2.22
CA LEU A 400 2.64 5.45 2.28
C LEU A 400 3.29 6.06 3.55
N PRO A 401 3.15 5.44 4.73
CA PRO A 401 3.79 5.91 5.96
C PRO A 401 5.30 6.13 5.77
N GLY A 402 5.83 7.30 6.15
CA GLY A 402 7.24 7.62 5.92
C GLY A 402 7.61 7.90 4.45
N TRP A 403 6.62 8.24 3.60
CA TRP A 403 6.82 8.66 2.19
C TRP A 403 7.22 10.12 2.01
N ASP A 404 7.17 10.94 3.06
CA ASP A 404 7.83 12.27 3.08
C ASP A 404 9.37 12.19 2.99
N ARG A 405 9.89 11.03 2.55
CA ARG A 405 11.09 10.87 1.73
C ARG A 405 11.01 11.74 0.45
N SER A 406 11.02 13.07 0.62
CA SER A 406 11.97 13.89 -0.14
C SER A 406 13.31 13.13 -0.11
N PRO A 407 14.16 13.11 -1.15
CA PRO A 407 15.55 12.87 -0.81
C PRO A 407 15.84 13.99 0.18
N SER A 408 16.13 13.68 1.43
CA SER A 408 16.79 14.69 2.24
C SER A 408 18.17 14.72 1.61
N SER A 409 18.27 15.55 0.57
CA SER A 409 19.41 15.65 -0.32
C SER A 409 20.64 15.75 0.56
N ILE A 410 21.63 14.89 0.30
CA ILE A 410 22.94 15.01 0.91
C ILE A 410 23.35 16.48 0.77
N GLU A 411 23.47 17.16 1.89
CA GLU A 411 23.76 18.56 1.90
C GLU A 411 25.27 18.72 1.87
N ARG A 412 25.80 19.31 0.80
CA ARG A 412 27.22 19.65 0.72
C ARG A 412 27.39 21.08 1.21
N LEU A 413 27.87 21.22 2.45
CA LEU A 413 28.15 22.51 3.08
C LEU A 413 29.49 23.08 2.61
N ASN A 414 30.47 22.21 2.36
CA ASN A 414 31.79 22.60 1.86
C ASN A 414 32.15 21.90 0.54
N HIS A 415 32.21 22.68 -0.54
CA HIS A 415 32.56 22.18 -1.88
C HIS A 415 34.06 21.96 -2.09
N ASN A 416 34.91 22.48 -1.21
CA ASN A 416 36.38 22.33 -1.28
C ASN A 416 36.90 21.19 -0.40
N ALA A 417 36.02 20.36 0.17
CA ALA A 417 36.42 19.24 1.00
C ALA A 417 37.12 18.15 0.16
N PRO A 418 37.99 17.32 0.76
CA PRO A 418 38.60 16.18 0.08
C PRO A 418 37.53 15.30 -0.55
N ASN A 419 37.78 14.82 -1.77
CA ASN A 419 36.87 13.95 -2.51
C ASN A 419 37.44 12.55 -2.76
N GLY A 420 38.51 12.17 -2.06
CA GLY A 420 39.17 10.87 -2.19
C GLY A 420 40.48 10.93 -3.01
N PRO A 421 41.14 9.78 -3.24
CA PRO A 421 40.71 8.44 -2.86
C PRO A 421 40.85 8.16 -1.36
N PHE A 422 39.75 7.73 -0.75
CA PHE A 422 39.71 7.43 0.68
C PHE A 422 40.26 6.03 0.95
N ALA A 423 41.17 5.93 1.92
CA ALA A 423 41.76 4.66 2.37
C ALA A 423 41.12 4.14 3.66
N ALA A 424 40.51 5.01 4.46
CA ALA A 424 39.87 4.66 5.73
C ALA A 424 38.60 5.48 5.99
N ALA A 425 37.63 4.83 6.61
CA ALA A 425 36.41 5.46 7.11
C ALA A 425 36.24 5.15 8.60
N ILE A 426 36.07 6.20 9.42
CA ILE A 426 35.72 6.09 10.84
C ILE A 426 34.25 6.43 11.02
N PHE A 427 33.54 5.61 11.79
CA PHE A 427 32.15 5.83 12.14
C PHE A 427 32.03 5.99 13.64
N ASP A 428 31.26 6.99 14.08
CA ASP A 428 30.64 6.90 15.38
C ASP A 428 29.65 5.74 15.41
N PHE A 429 29.37 5.23 16.60
CA PHE A 429 28.45 4.12 16.75
C PHE A 429 27.02 4.59 16.97
N ASP A 430 26.80 5.28 18.09
CA ASP A 430 25.47 5.67 18.56
C ASP A 430 24.91 6.79 17.69
N GLY A 431 23.65 6.68 17.24
CA GLY A 431 23.00 7.67 16.37
C GLY A 431 23.53 7.75 14.93
N THR A 432 24.67 7.12 14.66
CA THR A 432 25.35 7.10 13.35
C THR A 432 25.19 5.76 12.64
N ILE A 433 25.37 4.62 13.35
CA ILE A 433 25.08 3.27 12.82
C ILE A 433 24.02 2.57 13.67
N SER A 434 24.10 2.70 14.99
CA SER A 434 23.24 2.04 15.97
C SER A 434 22.14 2.97 16.48
N LEU A 435 20.92 2.44 16.59
CA LEU A 435 19.78 3.09 17.23
C LEU A 435 19.43 2.46 18.59
N PHE A 436 20.27 1.56 19.12
CA PHE A 436 19.99 0.92 20.41
C PHE A 436 19.77 1.91 21.54
N ARG A 437 20.55 3.00 21.54
CA ARG A 437 20.51 4.06 22.57
C ARG A 437 19.59 5.22 22.24
N ARG A 438 18.67 5.09 21.27
CA ARG A 438 17.68 6.13 21.03
C ARG A 438 16.90 6.43 22.32
N ASN A 439 16.57 7.71 22.50
CA ASN A 439 15.89 8.26 23.68
C ASN A 439 16.68 8.16 24.99
N TRP A 440 18.02 8.05 24.95
CA TRP A 440 18.85 8.03 26.16
C TRP A 440 18.68 9.27 27.05
N GLN A 441 18.24 10.41 26.49
CA GLN A 441 17.97 11.63 27.24
C GLN A 441 16.84 11.45 28.26
N GLU A 442 15.84 10.62 27.91
CA GLU A 442 14.71 10.28 28.77
C GLU A 442 15.13 9.46 30.01
N ILE A 443 16.38 8.99 30.05
CA ILE A 443 16.97 8.30 31.19
C ILE A 443 17.90 9.23 31.96
N MET A 444 18.81 9.92 31.25
CA MET A 444 19.81 10.76 31.91
C MET A 444 19.21 11.99 32.58
N ILE A 445 18.32 12.71 31.89
CA ILE A 445 17.78 13.97 32.39
C ILE A 445 16.95 13.73 33.66
N PRO A 446 15.99 12.77 33.70
CA PRO A 446 15.23 12.52 34.93
C PRO A 446 16.10 12.06 36.11
N MET A 447 17.13 11.24 35.86
CA MET A 447 18.08 10.83 36.89
C MET A 447 18.78 12.05 37.52
N MET A 448 19.29 12.96 36.68
CA MET A 448 19.98 14.17 37.14
C MET A 448 19.05 15.16 37.83
N VAL A 449 17.83 15.35 37.31
CA VAL A 449 16.81 16.21 37.93
C VAL A 449 16.45 15.69 39.32
N GLY A 450 16.28 14.37 39.48
CA GLY A 450 16.05 13.74 40.78
C GLY A 450 17.17 14.03 41.79
N LEU A 451 18.43 13.89 41.36
CA LEU A 451 19.61 14.18 42.19
C LEU A 451 19.72 15.66 42.58
N LEU A 452 19.36 16.58 41.68
CA LEU A 452 19.35 18.02 42.00
C LEU A 452 18.19 18.39 42.93
N ALA A 453 17.02 17.74 42.80
CA ALA A 453 15.86 17.98 43.66
C ALA A 453 16.15 17.63 45.13
N GLU A 454 17.03 16.64 45.38
CA GLU A 454 17.49 16.27 46.73
C GLU A 454 18.28 17.40 47.43
N CYS A 455 18.82 18.37 46.68
CA CYS A 455 19.55 19.50 47.25
C CYS A 455 18.63 20.55 47.91
N GLN A 456 17.30 20.45 47.76
CA GLN A 456 16.30 21.33 48.38
C GLN A 456 16.55 22.84 48.13
N SER A 457 16.99 23.20 46.92
CA SER A 457 17.32 24.59 46.54
C SER A 457 16.10 25.51 46.41
N GLY A 458 14.87 24.98 46.47
CA GLY A 458 13.62 25.73 46.30
C GLY A 458 13.20 25.94 44.84
N GLU A 459 13.98 25.44 43.88
CA GLU A 459 13.65 25.41 42.45
C GLU A 459 12.57 24.35 42.16
N SER A 460 11.73 24.63 41.18
CA SER A 460 10.76 23.68 40.63
C SER A 460 11.45 22.61 39.75
N ASN A 461 10.78 21.47 39.56
CA ASN A 461 11.29 20.41 38.68
C ASN A 461 11.50 20.90 37.24
N ASP A 462 10.69 21.83 36.74
CA ASP A 462 10.82 22.39 35.39
C ASP A 462 12.09 23.25 35.26
N GLU A 463 12.41 24.03 36.30
CA GLU A 463 13.65 24.83 36.34
C GLU A 463 14.90 23.93 36.39
N LEU A 464 14.86 22.87 37.21
CA LEU A 464 15.94 21.88 37.26
C LEU A 464 16.08 21.12 35.95
N HIS A 465 14.96 20.76 35.31
CA HIS A 465 14.96 20.10 34.00
C HIS A 465 15.63 20.98 32.95
N ALA A 466 15.27 22.27 32.86
CA ALA A 466 15.87 23.18 31.89
C ALA A 466 17.40 23.32 32.07
N VAL A 467 17.88 23.37 33.32
CA VAL A 467 19.33 23.41 33.61
C VAL A 467 20.01 22.12 33.19
N VAL A 468 19.43 20.96 33.53
CA VAL A 468 19.99 19.65 33.19
C VAL A 468 20.02 19.45 31.67
N GLU A 469 18.90 19.71 31.00
CA GLU A 469 18.76 19.59 29.56
C GLU A 469 19.80 20.45 28.82
N GLU A 470 20.03 21.70 29.26
CA GLU A 470 21.05 22.59 28.69
C GLU A 470 22.42 21.93 28.67
N PHE A 471 22.94 21.52 29.84
CA PHE A 471 24.30 21.04 29.90
C PHE A 471 24.45 19.62 29.36
N VAL A 472 23.42 18.78 29.47
CA VAL A 472 23.40 17.43 28.90
C VAL A 472 23.50 17.53 27.37
N MET A 473 22.72 18.42 26.77
CA MET A 473 22.71 18.60 25.31
C MET A 473 23.95 19.34 24.80
N ARG A 474 24.46 20.34 25.55
CA ARG A 474 25.73 21.02 25.22
C ARG A 474 26.94 20.08 25.29
N LEU A 475 26.96 19.15 26.24
CA LEU A 475 28.05 18.18 26.41
C LEU A 475 27.83 16.87 25.62
N ASN A 476 26.73 16.74 24.88
CA ASN A 476 26.44 15.57 24.06
C ASN A 476 27.59 15.28 23.07
N GLY A 477 27.91 14.01 22.80
CA GLY A 477 29.05 13.60 21.97
C GLY A 477 30.39 13.55 22.72
N ARG A 478 30.50 14.14 23.93
CA ARG A 478 31.63 13.88 24.83
C ARG A 478 31.39 12.61 25.64
N GLN A 479 32.44 12.09 26.28
CA GLN A 479 32.29 10.99 27.23
C GLN A 479 31.32 11.39 28.35
N THR A 480 30.43 10.47 28.72
CA THR A 480 29.39 10.66 29.74
C THR A 480 29.92 11.23 31.05
N ILE A 481 31.18 10.94 31.41
CA ILE A 481 31.83 11.45 32.62
C ILE A 481 31.84 12.98 32.69
N TYR A 482 31.89 13.70 31.55
CA TYR A 482 31.86 15.16 31.55
C TYR A 482 30.49 15.72 31.95
N GLN A 483 29.41 15.03 31.59
CA GLN A 483 28.05 15.39 32.03
C GLN A 483 27.92 15.14 33.54
N MET A 484 28.54 14.08 34.06
CA MET A 484 28.57 13.79 35.50
C MET A 484 29.43 14.80 36.29
N ILE A 485 30.56 15.25 35.73
CA ILE A 485 31.37 16.32 36.33
C ILE A 485 30.56 17.61 36.42
N GLN A 486 29.84 17.98 35.36
CA GLN A 486 28.97 19.15 35.37
C GLN A 486 27.82 19.00 36.39
N LEU A 487 27.22 17.82 36.49
CA LEU A 487 26.22 17.51 37.52
C LEU A 487 26.79 17.74 38.93
N CYS A 488 28.02 17.27 39.21
CA CYS A 488 28.68 17.51 40.49
C CYS A 488 28.83 19.02 40.78
N ASP A 489 29.14 19.82 39.76
CA ASP A 489 29.22 21.28 39.91
C ASP A 489 27.85 21.91 40.20
N GLU A 490 26.78 21.44 39.53
CA GLU A 490 25.41 21.89 39.80
C GLU A 490 24.90 21.51 41.19
N ILE A 491 25.30 20.34 41.71
CA ILE A 491 25.04 19.90 43.08
C ILE A 491 25.76 20.83 44.07
N ARG A 492 27.05 21.14 43.84
CA ARG A 492 27.82 22.07 44.70
C ARG A 492 27.22 23.47 44.73
N LYS A 493 26.79 23.99 43.57
CA LYS A 493 26.13 25.31 43.46
C LYS A 493 24.87 25.41 44.30
N ARG A 494 24.17 24.29 44.49
CA ARG A 494 22.94 24.17 45.29
C ARG A 494 23.18 23.76 46.74
N GLY A 495 24.44 23.78 47.20
CA GLY A 495 24.82 23.48 48.59
C GLY A 495 24.92 21.99 48.93
N GLY A 496 24.77 21.10 47.94
CA GLY A 496 24.94 19.66 48.11
C GLY A 496 26.41 19.21 48.08
N ALA A 497 26.68 18.02 48.62
CA ALA A 497 27.99 17.37 48.56
C ALA A 497 27.95 16.24 47.51
N PRO A 498 28.48 16.44 46.29
CA PRO A 498 28.40 15.43 45.25
C PRO A 498 29.30 14.23 45.55
N HIS A 499 28.88 13.03 45.14
CA HIS A 499 29.74 11.87 45.04
C HIS A 499 30.79 12.04 43.93
N ASP A 500 31.72 11.08 43.84
CA ASP A 500 32.63 11.00 42.72
C ASP A 500 31.84 10.87 41.39
N PRO A 501 32.18 11.62 40.32
CA PRO A 501 31.49 11.55 39.04
C PRO A 501 31.34 10.13 38.46
N LEU A 502 32.25 9.20 38.79
CA LEU A 502 32.14 7.80 38.39
C LEU A 502 30.94 7.09 39.02
N VAL A 503 30.52 7.48 40.23
CA VAL A 503 29.33 6.92 40.88
C VAL A 503 28.08 7.25 40.07
N TYR A 504 27.91 8.51 39.67
CA TYR A 504 26.79 8.93 38.84
C TYR A 504 26.87 8.35 37.42
N LYS A 505 28.07 8.19 36.86
CA LYS A 505 28.28 7.49 35.58
C LYS A 505 27.79 6.04 35.67
N ASN A 506 28.16 5.32 36.74
CA ASN A 506 27.74 3.93 36.96
C ASN A 506 26.23 3.82 37.14
N GLN A 507 25.63 4.71 37.94
CA GLN A 507 24.18 4.76 38.13
C GLN A 507 23.44 4.99 36.80
N TYR A 508 23.91 5.93 35.98
CA TYR A 508 23.34 6.15 34.65
C TYR A 508 23.52 4.92 33.75
N HIS A 509 24.70 4.29 33.77
CA HIS A 509 24.96 3.09 32.97
C HIS A 509 24.03 1.94 33.36
N GLU A 510 23.72 1.75 34.66
CA GLU A 510 22.77 0.72 35.11
C GLU A 510 21.36 1.00 34.58
N LEU A 511 20.89 2.24 34.67
CA LEU A 511 19.57 2.64 34.15
C LEU A 511 19.51 2.51 32.62
N LEU A 512 20.55 2.95 31.92
CA LEU A 512 20.65 2.85 30.47
C LEU A 512 20.66 1.37 30.03
N TRP A 513 21.38 0.50 30.75
CA TRP A 513 21.45 -0.91 30.42
C TRP A 513 20.17 -1.69 30.71
N ALA A 514 19.36 -1.28 31.68
CA ALA A 514 18.05 -1.87 31.87
C ALA A 514 17.17 -1.71 30.61
N GLU A 515 17.27 -0.56 29.94
CA GLU A 515 16.50 -0.27 28.73
C GLU A 515 17.17 -0.85 27.47
N VAL A 516 18.46 -0.54 27.25
CA VAL A 516 19.22 -0.98 26.07
C VAL A 516 19.41 -2.50 26.06
N GLY A 517 19.59 -3.11 27.23
CA GLY A 517 19.75 -4.55 27.42
C GLY A 517 18.59 -5.33 26.84
N SER A 518 17.35 -4.92 27.12
CA SER A 518 16.16 -5.58 26.59
C SER A 518 16.12 -5.59 25.05
N ARG A 519 16.58 -4.50 24.42
CA ARG A 519 16.61 -4.37 22.95
C ARG A 519 17.68 -5.29 22.36
N VAL A 520 18.87 -5.33 22.98
CA VAL A 520 19.96 -6.22 22.58
C VAL A 520 19.54 -7.68 22.75
N ASP A 521 18.97 -8.04 23.89
CA ASP A 521 18.51 -9.40 24.20
C ASP A 521 17.44 -9.86 23.18
N SER A 522 16.50 -8.99 22.79
CA SER A 522 15.47 -9.30 21.81
C SER A 522 16.03 -9.54 20.39
N VAL A 523 17.08 -8.80 20.02
CA VAL A 523 17.79 -9.04 18.75
C VAL A 523 18.60 -10.35 18.82
N GLU A 524 19.31 -10.60 19.91
CA GLU A 524 20.07 -11.84 20.12
C GLU A 524 19.16 -13.08 20.15
N ALA A 525 17.93 -12.94 20.65
CA ALA A 525 16.90 -13.99 20.65
C ALA A 525 16.22 -14.19 19.27
N GLY A 526 16.49 -13.31 18.30
CA GLY A 526 15.86 -13.34 16.96
C GLY A 526 14.40 -12.86 16.95
N GLU A 527 13.93 -12.24 18.03
CA GLU A 527 12.58 -11.69 18.13
C GLU A 527 12.45 -10.34 17.43
N THR A 528 13.54 -9.58 17.39
CA THR A 528 13.63 -8.28 16.72
C THR A 528 14.64 -8.33 15.59
N ASP A 529 14.24 -7.90 14.39
CA ASP A 529 15.15 -7.75 13.25
C ASP A 529 16.19 -6.64 13.55
N PRO A 530 17.50 -6.93 13.53
CA PRO A 530 18.55 -5.94 13.80
C PRO A 530 18.48 -4.75 12.85
N GLU A 531 17.98 -4.89 11.62
CA GLU A 531 17.81 -3.77 10.68
C GLU A 531 16.91 -2.68 11.26
N THR A 532 15.94 -3.03 12.12
CA THR A 532 15.05 -2.07 12.77
C THR A 532 15.74 -1.16 13.78
N LEU A 533 16.93 -1.57 14.24
CA LEU A 533 17.75 -0.88 15.23
C LEU A 533 19.06 -0.36 14.64
N ARG A 534 19.18 -0.35 13.31
CA ARG A 534 20.24 0.35 12.56
C ARG A 534 19.73 1.65 11.97
N VAL A 535 20.66 2.59 11.76
CA VAL A 535 20.43 3.73 10.86
C VAL A 535 20.16 3.19 9.45
N PRO A 536 19.08 3.60 8.78
CA PRO A 536 18.70 3.06 7.47
C PRO A 536 19.83 3.12 6.43
N GLY A 537 20.03 2.02 5.69
CA GLY A 537 21.03 1.91 4.63
C GLY A 537 22.47 1.66 5.10
N ALA A 538 22.71 1.55 6.41
CA ALA A 538 24.06 1.43 6.96
C ALA A 538 24.81 0.20 6.41
N ILE A 539 24.18 -0.98 6.39
CA ILE A 539 24.82 -2.22 5.92
C ILE A 539 25.21 -2.14 4.44
N GLN A 540 24.32 -1.62 3.60
CA GLN A 540 24.55 -1.46 2.18
C GLN A 540 25.72 -0.50 1.93
N PHE A 541 25.78 0.59 2.71
CA PHE A 541 26.88 1.54 2.63
C PHE A 541 28.22 0.96 3.09
N LEU A 542 28.27 0.29 4.24
CA LEU A 542 29.49 -0.38 4.74
C LEU A 542 29.98 -1.44 3.74
N THR A 543 29.06 -2.20 3.14
CA THR A 543 29.37 -3.17 2.09
C THR A 543 29.97 -2.49 0.86
N ALA A 544 29.38 -1.37 0.41
CA ALA A 544 29.86 -0.61 -0.74
C ALA A 544 31.26 -0.01 -0.51
N LEU A 545 31.58 0.42 0.72
CA LEU A 545 32.90 0.90 1.11
C LEU A 545 33.93 -0.23 1.16
N ARG A 546 33.60 -1.39 1.73
CA ARG A 546 34.50 -2.57 1.72
C ARG A 546 34.81 -3.06 0.32
N ALA A 547 33.82 -3.06 -0.57
CA ALA A 547 34.01 -3.46 -1.97
C ALA A 547 34.98 -2.56 -2.74
N ARG A 548 35.37 -1.41 -2.16
CA ARG A 548 36.32 -0.44 -2.70
C ARG A 548 37.58 -0.31 -1.85
N ASP A 549 37.88 -1.35 -1.06
CA ASP A 549 39.07 -1.45 -0.22
C ASP A 549 39.23 -0.34 0.85
N VAL A 550 38.13 0.32 1.24
CA VAL A 550 38.13 1.27 2.36
C VAL A 550 38.14 0.51 3.68
N ARG A 551 39.12 0.78 4.53
CA ARG A 551 39.19 0.19 5.87
C ARG A 551 38.20 0.86 6.81
N LEU A 552 37.37 0.07 7.48
CA LEU A 552 36.31 0.56 8.35
C LEU A 552 36.73 0.49 9.82
N TYR A 553 36.45 1.57 10.56
CA TYR A 553 36.73 1.72 11.98
C TYR A 553 35.47 2.19 12.71
N LEU A 554 35.18 1.61 13.86
CA LEU A 554 34.04 1.98 14.69
C LEU A 554 34.53 2.56 16.02
N ALA A 555 34.06 3.74 16.38
CA ALA A 555 34.38 4.40 17.64
C ALA A 555 33.10 4.75 18.40
N SER A 556 33.08 4.54 19.72
CA SER A 556 31.98 5.00 20.58
C SER A 556 32.54 5.61 21.86
N GLY A 557 31.78 6.55 22.45
CA GLY A 557 32.05 7.07 23.78
C GLY A 557 31.73 6.08 24.91
N THR A 558 31.04 4.97 24.60
CA THR A 558 30.65 3.95 25.57
C THR A 558 31.77 2.95 25.84
N ASP A 559 31.77 2.35 27.04
CA ASP A 559 32.72 1.32 27.44
C ASP A 559 32.77 0.16 26.42
N LEU A 560 33.98 -0.30 26.07
CA LEU A 560 34.21 -1.24 24.97
C LEU A 560 33.40 -2.54 25.05
N LYS A 561 33.17 -3.07 26.26
CA LYS A 561 32.41 -4.32 26.47
C LYS A 561 30.97 -4.23 25.95
N TYR A 562 30.38 -3.05 26.04
CA TYR A 562 28.99 -2.77 25.67
C TYR A 562 28.84 -2.58 24.17
N VAL A 563 29.73 -1.76 23.59
CA VAL A 563 29.77 -1.50 22.15
C VAL A 563 30.00 -2.78 21.35
N ARG A 564 30.87 -3.68 21.84
CA ARG A 564 31.13 -4.95 21.17
C ARG A 564 29.90 -5.86 21.12
N ARG A 565 29.19 -5.99 22.25
CA ARG A 565 27.96 -6.78 22.31
C ARG A 565 26.88 -6.20 21.39
N GLU A 566 26.69 -4.89 21.43
CA GLU A 566 25.74 -4.20 20.55
C GLU A 566 26.12 -4.33 19.07
N ALA A 567 27.41 -4.20 18.72
CA ALA A 567 27.87 -4.38 17.35
C ALA A 567 27.70 -5.84 16.86
N GLU A 568 27.86 -6.81 17.74
CA GLU A 568 27.61 -8.23 17.43
C GLU A 568 26.13 -8.49 17.18
N ALA A 569 25.24 -8.00 18.06
CA ALA A 569 23.80 -8.10 17.88
C ALA A 569 23.32 -7.44 16.58
N LEU A 570 23.94 -6.32 16.17
CA LEU A 570 23.64 -5.66 14.90
C LEU A 570 24.34 -6.29 13.68
N GLY A 571 25.12 -7.34 13.83
CA GLY A 571 25.85 -7.96 12.71
C GLY A 571 26.92 -7.05 12.08
N LEU A 572 27.50 -6.14 12.87
CA LEU A 572 28.50 -5.17 12.39
C LEU A 572 29.94 -5.68 12.55
N THR A 573 30.15 -6.70 13.36
CA THR A 573 31.49 -7.25 13.68
C THR A 573 32.23 -7.74 12.42
N GLU A 574 31.53 -8.22 11.40
CA GLU A 574 32.16 -8.66 10.14
C GLU A 574 32.78 -7.50 9.34
N TYR A 575 32.27 -6.28 9.51
CA TYR A 575 32.72 -5.10 8.77
C TYR A 575 33.90 -4.41 9.45
N PHE A 576 33.86 -4.33 10.78
CA PHE A 576 34.85 -3.63 11.58
C PHE A 576 35.94 -4.56 12.16
N GLU A 577 35.70 -5.87 12.23
CA GLU A 577 36.64 -6.86 12.75
C GLU A 577 37.18 -6.46 14.15
N ASP A 578 38.49 -6.35 14.31
CA ASP A 578 39.15 -5.93 15.55
C ASP A 578 39.19 -4.40 15.75
N ARG A 579 38.70 -3.63 14.78
CA ARG A 579 38.72 -2.15 14.74
C ARG A 579 37.47 -1.51 15.36
N ILE A 580 36.99 -2.11 16.46
CA ILE A 580 35.91 -1.57 17.30
C ILE A 580 36.52 -1.01 18.58
N TYR A 581 36.31 0.30 18.79
CA TYR A 581 36.90 1.08 19.86
C TYR A 581 35.82 1.70 20.76
N GLY A 582 36.01 1.61 22.07
CA GLY A 582 35.14 2.20 23.09
C GLY A 582 35.96 2.63 24.30
N ALA A 583 35.33 3.33 25.24
CA ALA A 583 35.97 3.78 26.47
C ALA A 583 36.53 2.59 27.29
N LEU A 584 37.63 2.84 28.00
CA LEU A 584 38.21 1.94 29.00
C LEU A 584 38.02 2.59 30.37
N ASP A 585 37.98 1.80 31.46
CA ASP A 585 37.73 2.28 32.83
C ASP A 585 38.70 3.40 33.30
N ASP A 586 39.84 3.56 32.62
CA ASP A 586 40.73 4.72 32.76
C ASP A 586 40.36 5.82 31.75
N TYR A 587 39.43 6.70 32.15
CA TYR A 587 38.91 7.81 31.34
C TYR A 587 39.99 8.79 30.82
N LYS A 588 41.21 8.76 31.36
CA LYS A 588 42.35 9.56 30.88
C LYS A 588 43.01 8.98 29.63
N LYS A 589 42.76 7.71 29.31
CA LYS A 589 43.46 7.01 28.22
C LYS A 589 42.69 7.04 26.89
N PHE A 590 41.37 7.07 26.91
CA PHE A 590 40.55 7.02 25.69
C PHE A 590 40.04 8.41 25.28
N SER A 591 40.22 8.78 24.01
CA SER A 591 39.47 9.86 23.35
C SER A 591 39.34 9.53 21.86
N LYS A 592 38.21 9.89 21.24
CA LYS A 592 38.00 9.71 19.79
C LYS A 592 39.11 10.39 18.97
N ALA A 593 39.62 11.53 19.46
CA ALA A 593 40.80 12.21 18.93
C ALA A 593 42.04 11.29 18.80
N LYS A 594 42.36 10.48 19.83
CA LYS A 594 43.52 9.56 19.77
C LYS A 594 43.34 8.43 18.75
N ILE A 595 42.09 8.01 18.49
CA ILE A 595 41.80 7.01 17.45
C ILE A 595 42.05 7.64 16.07
N ILE A 596 41.59 8.87 15.87
CA ILE A 596 41.79 9.64 14.64
C ILE A 596 43.28 9.93 14.41
N GLU A 597 44.04 10.33 15.44
CA GLU A 597 45.51 10.49 15.35
C GLU A 597 46.22 9.18 14.96
N ARG A 598 45.83 8.06 15.58
CA ARG A 598 46.36 6.73 15.24
C ARG A 598 46.04 6.35 13.80
N LEU A 599 44.80 6.59 13.37
CA LEU A 599 44.33 6.37 12.00
C LEU A 599 45.16 7.14 11.00
N VAL A 600 45.38 8.43 11.24
CA VAL A 600 46.23 9.29 10.40
C VAL A 600 47.66 8.74 10.34
N GLY A 601 48.20 8.24 11.46
CA GLY A 601 49.49 7.55 11.48
C GLY A 601 49.54 6.26 10.65
N GLU A 602 48.44 5.52 10.54
CA GLU A 602 48.31 4.29 9.75
C GLU A 602 48.12 4.56 8.24
N ILE A 603 47.42 5.63 7.87
CA ILE A 603 47.12 6.00 6.46
C ILE A 603 48.15 6.97 5.84
N GLY A 604 48.90 7.69 6.69
CA GLY A 604 49.94 8.65 6.31
C GLY A 604 49.46 10.06 5.96
N ASP A 605 48.22 10.19 5.49
CA ASP A 605 47.62 11.47 5.06
C ASP A 605 46.15 11.54 5.47
N GLY A 606 45.78 12.57 6.24
CA GLY A 606 44.43 12.77 6.73
C GLY A 606 43.42 13.14 5.64
N GLU A 607 43.82 13.70 4.49
CA GLU A 607 42.89 13.94 3.37
C GLU A 607 42.32 12.63 2.79
N ARG A 608 42.99 11.50 3.06
CA ARG A 608 42.57 10.15 2.64
C ARG A 608 41.65 9.46 3.63
N MET A 609 41.12 10.17 4.64
CA MET A 609 40.11 9.64 5.55
C MET A 609 38.78 10.36 5.43
N VAL A 610 37.72 9.62 5.72
CA VAL A 610 36.37 10.14 5.90
C VAL A 610 35.85 9.76 7.28
N GLY A 611 35.18 10.69 7.94
CA GLY A 611 34.55 10.47 9.24
C GLY A 611 33.05 10.66 9.18
N PHE A 612 32.31 9.76 9.81
CA PHE A 612 30.86 9.81 9.95
C PHE A 612 30.50 9.92 11.43
N GLY A 613 29.68 10.89 11.79
CA GLY A 613 29.24 11.05 13.17
C GLY A 613 28.00 11.92 13.31
N ASP A 614 27.24 11.72 14.39
CA ASP A 614 26.06 12.52 14.73
C ASP A 614 26.35 13.56 15.84
N GLY A 615 27.59 13.61 16.33
CA GLY A 615 28.12 14.57 17.30
C GLY A 615 29.17 15.51 16.71
N PHE A 616 29.56 16.55 17.49
CA PHE A 616 30.59 17.50 17.05
C PHE A 616 32.02 16.96 17.17
N VAL A 617 32.26 15.98 18.05
CA VAL A 617 33.63 15.50 18.33
C VAL A 617 34.20 14.84 17.10
N GLU A 618 33.41 14.02 16.40
CA GLU A 618 33.82 13.31 15.19
C GLU A 618 34.12 14.31 14.09
N ILE A 619 33.24 15.29 13.92
CA ILE A 619 33.36 16.34 12.92
C ILE A 619 34.62 17.17 13.16
N GLU A 620 34.77 17.75 14.35
CA GLU A 620 35.91 18.61 14.67
C GLU A 620 37.25 17.88 14.58
N GLU A 621 37.34 16.64 15.07
CA GLU A 621 38.60 15.89 15.07
C GLU A 621 38.99 15.42 13.65
N VAL A 622 38.03 15.03 12.82
CA VAL A 622 38.31 14.67 11.40
C VAL A 622 38.74 15.91 10.61
N LYS A 623 38.11 17.07 10.86
CA LYS A 623 38.49 18.34 10.24
C LYS A 623 39.90 18.78 10.63
N LYS A 624 40.32 18.59 11.90
CA LYS A 624 41.67 18.96 12.37
C LYS A 624 42.79 18.26 11.61
N VAL A 625 42.53 17.05 11.12
CA VAL A 625 43.51 16.26 10.37
C VAL A 625 43.35 16.39 8.85
N GLY A 626 42.44 17.25 8.39
CA GLY A 626 42.22 17.52 6.96
C GLY A 626 41.31 16.52 6.25
N GLY A 627 40.66 15.59 6.96
CA GLY A 627 39.75 14.61 6.36
C GLY A 627 38.37 15.17 6.01
N LEU A 628 37.59 14.37 5.27
CA LEU A 628 36.19 14.68 4.95
C LEU A 628 35.29 14.38 6.15
N ALA A 629 34.63 15.39 6.71
CA ALA A 629 33.71 15.21 7.84
C ALA A 629 32.25 15.17 7.37
N VAL A 630 31.58 14.03 7.55
CA VAL A 630 30.18 13.81 7.20
C VAL A 630 29.31 13.70 8.46
N GLY A 631 28.44 14.68 8.65
CA GLY A 631 27.46 14.70 9.72
C GLY A 631 26.26 13.81 9.42
N VAL A 632 25.92 12.89 10.33
CA VAL A 632 24.74 12.02 10.22
C VAL A 632 23.61 12.60 11.08
N ALA A 633 22.73 13.36 10.45
CA ALA A 633 21.60 14.03 11.09
C ALA A 633 20.35 13.14 11.11
N SER A 634 20.50 11.91 11.60
CA SER A 634 19.45 10.89 11.60
C SER A 634 18.27 11.27 12.50
N ASN A 635 17.06 11.09 11.99
CA ASN A 635 15.86 11.06 12.82
C ASN A 635 15.65 9.63 13.35
N GLU A 636 16.15 9.38 14.55
CA GLU A 636 16.15 8.05 15.19
C GLU A 636 14.76 7.50 15.51
N ASN A 637 13.77 8.39 15.68
CA ASN A 637 12.39 8.02 16.03
C ASN A 637 11.60 7.59 14.78
N GLU A 638 11.65 8.40 13.73
CA GLU A 638 10.92 8.14 12.49
C GLU A 638 11.70 7.21 11.55
N ARG A 639 13.02 7.05 11.78
CA ARG A 639 13.94 6.28 10.93
C ARG A 639 13.89 6.73 9.47
N CYS A 640 13.62 8.01 9.25
CA CYS A 640 13.67 8.68 7.96
C CYS A 640 13.70 10.20 8.15
N GLY A 641 14.26 10.91 7.17
CA GLY A 641 14.33 12.36 7.20
C GLY A 641 15.45 12.91 8.08
N VAL A 642 15.62 14.23 8.06
CA VAL A 642 16.68 14.93 8.79
C VAL A 642 16.16 15.39 10.15
N ASN A 643 16.89 15.07 11.21
CA ASN A 643 16.71 15.73 12.48
C ASN A 643 17.26 17.16 12.39
N ALA A 644 16.38 18.16 12.36
CA ALA A 644 16.74 19.57 12.14
C ALA A 644 17.75 20.10 13.17
N TRP A 645 17.59 19.71 14.44
CA TRP A 645 18.48 20.11 15.53
C TRP A 645 19.89 19.51 15.34
N LYS A 646 19.98 18.20 15.03
CA LYS A 646 21.27 17.55 14.73
C LYS A 646 21.94 18.22 13.52
N ARG A 647 21.19 18.47 12.44
CA ARG A 647 21.71 19.10 11.23
C ARG A 647 22.31 20.47 11.49
N GLU A 648 21.61 21.34 12.22
CA GLU A 648 22.11 22.68 12.53
C GLU A 648 23.39 22.62 13.36
N ARG A 649 23.42 21.75 14.37
CA ARG A 649 24.58 21.54 15.23
C ARG A 649 25.80 20.98 14.47
N LEU A 650 25.60 20.00 13.59
CA LEU A 650 26.66 19.40 12.77
C LEU A 650 27.22 20.42 11.79
N ALA A 651 26.37 21.25 11.19
CA ALA A 651 26.80 22.36 10.35
C ALA A 651 27.65 23.37 11.13
N GLN A 652 27.24 23.74 12.36
CA GLN A 652 28.00 24.64 13.23
C GLN A 652 29.35 24.03 13.68
N ALA A 653 29.43 22.71 13.84
CA ALA A 653 30.67 22.00 14.13
C ALA A 653 31.65 21.95 12.94
N GLY A 654 31.22 22.41 11.75
CA GLY A 654 32.06 22.45 10.55
C GLY A 654 32.00 21.18 9.71
N ALA A 655 30.90 20.44 9.74
CA ALA A 655 30.68 19.31 8.84
C ALA A 655 30.80 19.77 7.38
N ASP A 656 31.53 19.00 6.58
CA ASP A 656 31.62 19.28 5.15
C ASP A 656 30.31 18.89 4.48
N TRP A 657 29.78 17.72 4.83
CA TRP A 657 28.54 17.17 4.30
C TRP A 657 27.59 16.81 5.45
N VAL A 658 26.28 16.88 5.20
CA VAL A 658 25.27 16.38 6.14
C VAL A 658 24.33 15.42 5.42
N VAL A 659 24.11 14.26 6.03
CA VAL A 659 23.23 13.20 5.50
C VAL A 659 22.14 12.86 6.52
N PRO A 660 20.90 12.57 6.09
CA PRO A 660 19.85 12.07 6.97
C PRO A 660 20.14 10.65 7.48
N ASP A 661 20.54 9.79 6.56
CA ASP A 661 20.80 8.37 6.74
C ASP A 661 21.62 7.89 5.53
N PHE A 662 21.78 6.58 5.37
CA PHE A 662 22.55 6.00 4.29
C PHE A 662 21.69 5.39 3.17
N CYS A 663 20.38 5.67 3.10
CA CYS A 663 19.54 5.15 2.00
C CYS A 663 19.98 5.67 0.63
N CYS A 664 20.52 6.88 0.57
CA CYS A 664 21.08 7.50 -0.65
C CYS A 664 22.61 7.34 -0.76
N PHE A 665 23.20 6.28 -0.17
CA PHE A 665 24.65 6.12 -0.13
C PHE A 665 25.32 6.12 -1.53
N GLN A 666 24.59 5.73 -2.57
CA GLN A 666 25.10 5.72 -3.94
C GLN A 666 25.52 7.14 -4.40
N GLU A 667 24.76 8.17 -4.04
CA GLU A 667 25.11 9.56 -4.32
C GLU A 667 26.41 10.01 -3.61
N ILE A 668 26.68 9.44 -2.42
CA ILE A 668 27.95 9.67 -1.70
C ILE A 668 29.09 9.02 -2.47
N ILE A 669 28.96 7.72 -2.74
CA ILE A 669 29.99 6.90 -3.38
C ILE A 669 30.33 7.40 -4.79
N ASP A 670 29.34 7.75 -5.61
CA ASP A 670 29.53 8.19 -7.00
C ASP A 670 30.21 9.56 -7.11
N SER A 671 30.21 10.32 -6.01
CA SER A 671 30.82 11.63 -5.98
C SER A 671 32.27 11.65 -5.48
N TRP A 672 32.79 10.49 -5.06
CA TRP A 672 34.17 10.34 -4.64
C TRP A 672 35.06 9.83 -5.79
N ALA A 673 36.31 10.26 -5.78
CA ALA A 673 37.37 9.67 -6.56
C ALA A 673 37.79 8.35 -5.92
N TRP A 674 37.95 7.30 -6.73
CA TRP A 674 38.32 5.94 -6.30
C TRP A 674 39.66 5.54 -6.89
#